data_AF-A0A7V4GYA5-F1
#
_entry.id   AF-A0A7V4GYA5-F1
#
_cell.length_a   1.000
_cell.length_b   1.000
_cell.length_c   1.000
_cell.angle_alpha   90.00
_cell.angle_beta   90.00
_cell.angle_gamma   90.00
#
_symmetry.space_group_name_H-M   'P 1'
#
loop_
_entity.id
_entity.type
_entity.pdbx_description
1 polymer ?
#
loop_
_entity_poly.entity_id
_entity_poly.type
_entity_poly.pdbx_seq_one_letter_code
_entity_poly.pdbx_strand_id
1 'polypeptide(L)'
;MLFFFLCLIVGMVFTIPSEGRSLQEIKRSGKLYIGLTQWDYANINYPLALEFARYLNVKPVEVTIDWNEVFSRNGKIPSDIETNPSIRYTPDAFKKVDIVCSTFSILEWRQRLFDFARTLYSAELLLVGSEGIVPERYRDLSGKKIAFMKGTSFETHMQEINRETGDAIQLIPVKTTDESKELLLKRKVFGIVLDADEALQFFSENQEKVRIAFPVSPISRSAWAVEKNSDLRFEVEDFFEAIAENGVLDRIFSGKFHIRYSSYVAQLRKTARPKYIRRDLDQIIAAKELVVAFRERNFVFHEGENKQFMHALAEEFADYLGVRLDYVITPNSSKYFENKEGKIVKDSSYTPDWFNCFDVACDIFVPVYWRTNKVDLVPLFPGEYSLVARKKTHIANDKDLLKLRGVVAKGTVYEDILLGKGCSDLIYTDVDHFLEAVSSGKADYAIILNAFFELSEYPELEIKFLMGETEICWAVRKDQTLLKKSLQHFIAESNRNGLLKILQESLHTEYKFSTEAIMDNYYESFQAGQFPYVLYGTEDGLPQEDVLSILQDKRGYMWFGTNAGAARYNGREMQVYDRHNGLPGNAVNGMAVDSSGTLYFATSRGIAVMAGEKIQRIFLEGEPFAGVYVDSFQNKWFLGNPALHMLSPDGKIVSYAGSIPAVSDMGCIPKTRSYFFATSEGIFLLNPGGDFIRLTSEPCLSLLIDPNENIWYSTPKGLFIIGASDLAEGKLHQVRRLNETLGLSGGAIKKILASRYGGVWLLSDYRFYQVFSLHQRAKAFEQEIGLKNNTILSLYEDTEDNLWIGFSGGLQRMTNKKGLRNFYPNIINSYVYSVVQDKQGSIWIASNNGVFSYDGRLTDVGK
;
A
#
# COMPACT_ATOMS: atom_id res chain seq x y z
N MET A 1 -48.94 57.98 23.89
CA MET A 1 -47.82 58.08 24.86
C MET A 1 -46.55 57.77 24.06
N LEU A 2 -45.67 58.76 23.87
CA LEU A 2 -44.42 58.67 23.08
C LEU A 2 -43.39 57.77 23.78
N PHE A 3 -42.55 57.04 23.02
CA PHE A 3 -41.07 57.17 22.99
C PHE A 3 -40.41 56.18 21.99
N PHE A 4 -39.32 56.64 21.38
CA PHE A 4 -38.41 56.01 20.39
C PHE A 4 -37.71 54.70 20.85
N PHE A 5 -37.27 53.84 19.91
CA PHE A 5 -35.92 53.20 19.78
C PHE A 5 -35.93 52.14 18.63
N LEU A 6 -35.34 52.41 17.46
CA LEU A 6 -33.97 52.09 16.96
C LEU A 6 -33.74 50.62 16.52
N CYS A 7 -33.68 50.40 15.20
CA CYS A 7 -33.18 49.18 14.55
C CYS A 7 -31.64 49.15 14.56
N LEU A 8 -31.04 48.04 15.00
CA LEU A 8 -29.60 47.78 14.92
C LEU A 8 -29.34 46.64 13.93
N ILE A 9 -28.78 47.01 12.77
CA ILE A 9 -28.05 46.11 11.86
C ILE A 9 -26.74 45.79 12.57
N VAL A 10 -26.58 44.56 13.06
CA VAL A 10 -25.28 44.04 13.48
C VAL A 10 -24.75 43.19 12.34
N GLY A 11 -23.78 43.74 11.61
CA GLY A 11 -22.90 42.94 10.77
C GLY A 11 -22.13 41.97 11.66
N MET A 12 -22.36 40.67 11.50
CA MET A 12 -21.42 39.67 11.98
C MET A 12 -20.15 39.80 11.13
N VAL A 13 -19.21 40.61 11.61
CA VAL A 13 -17.80 40.47 11.25
C VAL A 13 -17.38 39.10 11.78
N PHE A 14 -17.25 38.13 10.89
CA PHE A 14 -16.67 36.84 11.23
C PHE A 14 -15.19 37.06 11.54
N THR A 15 -14.84 37.05 12.83
CA THR A 15 -13.44 37.01 13.27
C THR A 15 -12.86 35.65 12.87
N ILE A 16 -11.97 35.66 11.90
CA ILE A 16 -11.05 34.55 11.62
C ILE A 16 -10.21 34.34 12.90
N PRO A 17 -10.06 33.12 13.42
CA PRO A 17 -9.19 32.87 14.57
C PRO A 17 -7.77 33.37 14.26
N SER A 18 -7.14 34.03 15.23
CA SER A 18 -5.80 34.63 15.09
C SER A 18 -4.65 33.62 15.07
N GLU A 19 -4.95 32.32 15.09
CA GLU A 19 -4.02 31.19 15.04
C GLU A 19 -4.57 30.14 14.05
N GLY A 20 -3.68 29.40 13.39
CA GLY A 20 -4.02 28.36 12.42
C GLY A 20 -5.05 27.36 12.91
N ARG A 21 -6.01 27.03 12.06
CA ARG A 21 -7.02 26.02 12.38
C ARG A 21 -6.42 24.63 12.20
N SER A 22 -6.51 23.81 13.23
CA SER A 22 -6.16 22.39 13.17
C SER A 22 -7.05 21.63 12.18
N LEU A 23 -6.58 20.50 11.68
CA LEU A 23 -7.37 19.60 10.81
C LEU A 23 -8.74 19.24 11.43
N GLN A 24 -8.79 19.06 12.75
CA GLN A 24 -10.04 18.80 13.46
C GLN A 24 -11.01 19.98 13.38
N GLU A 25 -10.52 21.22 13.53
CA GLU A 25 -11.33 22.43 13.43
C GLU A 25 -11.84 22.67 12.01
N ILE A 26 -11.02 22.37 11.00
CA ILE A 26 -11.42 22.38 9.58
C ILE A 26 -12.57 21.39 9.38
N LYS A 27 -12.38 20.10 9.72
CA LYS A 27 -13.38 19.04 9.58
C LYS A 27 -14.66 19.35 10.40
N ARG A 28 -14.53 19.91 11.61
CA ARG A 28 -15.68 20.33 12.44
C ARG A 28 -16.44 21.51 11.85
N SER A 29 -15.74 22.49 11.28
CA SER A 29 -16.36 23.65 10.65
C SER A 29 -17.06 23.30 9.33
N GLY A 30 -16.73 22.14 8.74
CA GLY A 30 -17.21 21.74 7.42
C GLY A 30 -16.72 22.65 6.30
N LYS A 31 -15.68 23.45 6.54
CA LYS A 31 -15.13 24.44 5.62
C LYS A 31 -13.61 24.40 5.60
N LEU A 32 -13.03 24.38 4.40
CA LEU A 32 -11.59 24.53 4.17
C LEU A 32 -11.35 25.88 3.48
N TYR A 33 -10.60 26.79 4.11
CA TYR A 33 -10.22 28.07 3.53
C TYR A 33 -8.93 27.88 2.71
N ILE A 34 -9.06 28.07 1.40
CA ILE A 34 -8.04 27.75 0.42
C ILE A 34 -7.48 29.07 -0.12
N GLY A 35 -6.21 29.33 0.18
CA GLY A 35 -5.44 30.44 -0.38
C GLY A 35 -5.03 30.15 -1.82
N LEU A 36 -5.48 31.02 -2.73
CA LEU A 36 -5.16 30.97 -4.16
C LEU A 36 -4.70 32.36 -4.60
N THR A 37 -3.62 32.43 -5.37
CA THR A 37 -3.30 33.66 -6.10
C THR A 37 -4.21 33.80 -7.33
N GLN A 38 -4.25 34.98 -7.95
CA GLN A 38 -4.97 35.18 -9.22
C GLN A 38 -4.54 34.19 -10.31
N TRP A 39 -3.28 33.76 -10.29
CA TRP A 39 -2.74 32.81 -11.24
C TRP A 39 -3.18 31.36 -10.97
N ASP A 40 -3.42 31.02 -9.71
CA ASP A 40 -3.80 29.65 -9.32
C ASP A 40 -5.20 29.26 -9.82
N TYR A 41 -6.10 30.23 -9.98
CA TYR A 41 -7.41 30.00 -10.60
C TYR A 41 -7.29 29.54 -12.06
N ALA A 42 -6.26 29.98 -12.76
CA ALA A 42 -6.01 29.60 -14.14
C ALA A 42 -5.22 28.29 -14.26
N ASN A 43 -4.47 27.86 -13.25
CA ASN A 43 -3.60 26.68 -13.31
C ASN A 43 -4.21 25.40 -12.66
N ILE A 44 -3.42 24.34 -12.57
CA ILE A 44 -3.87 23.01 -12.10
C ILE A 44 -4.24 22.97 -10.61
N ASN A 45 -3.76 23.92 -9.81
CA ASN A 45 -3.97 23.94 -8.37
C ASN A 45 -5.45 24.15 -8.01
N TYR A 46 -6.18 24.97 -8.76
CA TYR A 46 -7.61 25.21 -8.49
C TYR A 46 -8.47 23.94 -8.54
N PRO A 47 -8.54 23.17 -9.64
CA PRO A 47 -9.34 21.96 -9.68
C PRO A 47 -8.87 20.91 -8.66
N LEU A 48 -7.56 20.80 -8.40
CA LEU A 48 -7.03 19.90 -7.38
C LEU A 48 -7.45 20.31 -5.97
N ALA A 49 -7.49 21.60 -5.66
CA ALA A 49 -7.90 22.10 -4.36
C ALA A 49 -9.39 21.82 -4.09
N LEU A 50 -10.23 21.88 -5.13
CA LEU A 50 -11.64 21.48 -5.04
C LEU A 50 -11.81 19.98 -4.79
N GLU A 51 -11.04 19.14 -5.49
CA GLU A 51 -11.05 17.69 -5.24
C GLU A 51 -10.53 17.34 -3.85
N PHE A 52 -9.52 18.05 -3.36
CA PHE A 52 -9.01 17.87 -1.99
C PHE A 52 -10.08 18.22 -0.94
N ALA A 53 -10.83 19.30 -1.13
CA ALA A 53 -11.94 19.64 -0.25
C ALA A 53 -13.03 18.55 -0.25
N ARG A 54 -13.32 17.94 -1.40
CA ARG A 54 -14.24 16.80 -1.51
C ARG A 54 -13.69 15.56 -0.80
N TYR A 55 -12.40 15.26 -0.96
CA TYR A 55 -11.72 14.16 -0.27
C TYR A 55 -11.85 14.29 1.26
N LEU A 56 -11.69 15.52 1.78
CA LEU A 56 -11.89 15.81 3.21
C LEU A 56 -13.37 15.87 3.64
N ASN A 57 -14.31 15.75 2.71
CA ASN A 57 -15.75 15.94 2.92
C ASN A 57 -16.10 17.30 3.58
N VAL A 58 -15.50 18.38 3.06
CA VAL A 58 -15.73 19.76 3.52
C VAL A 58 -16.03 20.69 2.34
N LYS A 59 -16.67 21.83 2.61
CA LYS A 59 -16.92 22.85 1.60
C LYS A 59 -15.67 23.71 1.38
N PRO A 60 -15.20 23.88 0.13
CA PRO A 60 -14.12 24.81 -0.14
C PRO A 60 -14.61 26.26 0.04
N VAL A 61 -13.79 27.08 0.69
CA VAL A 61 -13.95 28.53 0.79
C VAL A 61 -12.72 29.16 0.15
N GLU A 62 -12.90 29.67 -1.05
CA GLU A 62 -11.81 30.26 -1.83
C GLU A 62 -11.43 31.63 -1.26
N VAL A 63 -10.15 31.83 -1.00
CA VAL A 63 -9.59 33.09 -0.50
C VAL A 63 -8.49 33.53 -1.43
N THR A 64 -8.71 34.65 -2.12
CA THR A 64 -7.68 35.25 -2.96
C THR A 64 -6.59 35.89 -2.09
N ILE A 65 -5.34 35.53 -2.32
CA ILE A 65 -4.16 36.09 -1.62
C ILE A 65 -3.16 36.72 -2.59
N ASP A 66 -2.43 37.74 -2.15
CA ASP A 66 -1.23 38.21 -2.86
C ASP A 66 -0.02 37.32 -2.54
N TRP A 67 0.85 37.08 -3.54
CA TRP A 67 2.01 36.21 -3.37
C TRP A 67 2.95 36.66 -2.24
N ASN A 68 3.04 37.97 -1.99
CA ASN A 68 3.88 38.50 -0.92
C ASN A 68 3.34 38.15 0.48
N GLU A 69 2.03 37.89 0.62
CA GLU A 69 1.41 37.51 1.91
C GLU A 69 1.93 36.17 2.42
N VAL A 70 2.42 35.31 1.53
CA VAL A 70 3.02 34.03 1.89
C VAL A 70 4.37 34.20 2.60
N PHE A 71 5.02 35.35 2.44
CA PHE A 71 6.31 35.65 3.06
C PHE A 71 6.25 36.83 4.03
N SER A 72 5.22 37.67 4.00
CA SER A 72 5.15 38.86 4.84
C SER A 72 4.69 38.55 6.27
N ARG A 73 5.12 39.39 7.21
CA ARG A 73 4.56 39.49 8.56
C ARG A 73 4.14 40.94 8.79
N ASN A 74 2.86 41.16 9.03
CA ASN A 74 2.27 42.49 9.17
C ASN A 74 2.54 43.39 7.95
N GLY A 75 2.44 42.82 6.75
CA GLY A 75 2.58 43.51 5.47
C GLY A 75 4.01 43.83 5.04
N LYS A 76 5.03 43.28 5.74
CA LYS A 76 6.45 43.48 5.39
C LYS A 76 7.19 42.14 5.27
N ILE A 77 8.04 42.03 4.25
CA ILE A 77 8.98 40.91 4.08
C ILE A 77 10.36 41.38 4.58
N PRO A 78 10.98 40.70 5.56
CA PRO A 78 12.35 41.00 5.98
C PRO A 78 13.33 40.91 4.81
N SER A 79 14.22 41.89 4.66
CA SER A 79 15.18 41.96 3.56
C SER A 79 16.24 40.84 3.59
N ASP A 80 16.45 40.22 4.76
CA ASP A 80 17.40 39.14 5.03
C ASP A 80 16.72 37.78 5.24
N ILE A 81 15.44 37.63 4.85
CA ILE A 81 14.61 36.43 5.08
C ILE A 81 15.26 35.12 4.58
N GLU A 82 15.96 35.19 3.46
CA GLU A 82 16.59 34.03 2.83
C GLU A 82 17.86 33.60 3.59
N THR A 83 18.64 34.56 4.08
CA THR A 83 19.99 34.34 4.63
C THR A 83 20.03 34.23 6.15
N ASN A 84 19.08 34.84 6.87
CA ASN A 84 19.06 34.84 8.32
C ASN A 84 18.34 33.59 8.88
N PRO A 85 19.06 32.63 9.50
CA PRO A 85 18.47 31.37 9.97
C PRO A 85 17.56 31.54 11.20
N SER A 86 17.63 32.70 11.88
CA SER A 86 16.83 33.01 13.07
C SER A 86 15.41 33.48 12.74
N ILE A 87 15.13 33.82 11.47
CA ILE A 87 13.82 34.30 11.05
C ILE A 87 12.82 33.14 11.02
N ARG A 88 11.83 33.20 11.92
CA ARG A 88 10.69 32.28 12.01
C ARG A 88 9.44 33.05 12.44
N TYR A 89 8.35 32.89 11.69
CA TYR A 89 7.03 33.45 12.02
C TYR A 89 5.96 32.82 11.13
N THR A 90 4.69 32.94 11.53
CA THR A 90 3.53 32.63 10.68
C THR A 90 3.30 33.77 9.68
N PRO A 91 3.33 33.51 8.36
CA PRO A 91 3.04 34.51 7.34
C PRO A 91 1.62 35.07 7.39
N ASP A 92 1.41 36.24 6.78
CA ASP A 92 0.10 36.91 6.75
C ASP A 92 -0.97 36.10 6.01
N ALA A 93 -0.60 35.30 5.00
CA ALA A 93 -1.54 34.43 4.29
C ALA A 93 -2.27 33.46 5.23
N PHE A 94 -1.53 32.81 6.14
CA PHE A 94 -2.08 31.80 7.07
C PHE A 94 -2.97 32.40 8.17
N LYS A 95 -3.03 33.73 8.29
CA LYS A 95 -4.05 34.39 9.13
C LYS A 95 -5.45 34.37 8.51
N LYS A 96 -5.57 33.96 7.24
CA LYS A 96 -6.82 33.99 6.46
C LYS A 96 -7.20 32.63 5.90
N VAL A 97 -6.24 31.71 5.76
CA VAL A 97 -6.40 30.44 5.04
C VAL A 97 -5.80 29.29 5.83
N ASP A 98 -6.32 28.09 5.64
CA ASP A 98 -5.76 26.88 6.24
C ASP A 98 -4.61 26.30 5.41
N ILE A 99 -4.70 26.49 4.09
CA ILE A 99 -3.77 25.96 3.10
C ILE A 99 -3.61 26.97 1.97
N VAL A 100 -2.40 27.10 1.44
CA VAL A 100 -2.12 27.83 0.21
C VAL A 100 -1.86 26.80 -0.89
N CYS A 101 -2.82 26.68 -1.81
CA CYS A 101 -2.75 25.77 -2.95
C CYS A 101 -2.11 26.50 -4.14
N SER A 102 -0.78 26.62 -4.11
CA SER A 102 0.01 27.19 -5.20
C SER A 102 1.28 26.37 -5.42
N THR A 103 1.99 26.61 -6.51
CA THR A 103 3.18 25.82 -6.89
C THR A 103 4.43 26.36 -6.17
N PHE A 104 4.88 25.67 -5.12
CA PHE A 104 6.10 26.05 -4.41
C PHE A 104 7.32 25.18 -4.75
N SER A 105 8.45 25.83 -5.03
CA SER A 105 9.78 25.23 -4.87
C SER A 105 10.12 25.08 -3.38
N ILE A 106 10.51 23.87 -2.98
CA ILE A 106 10.87 23.52 -1.60
C ILE A 106 12.28 24.04 -1.30
N LEU A 107 12.37 25.17 -0.60
CA LEU A 107 13.64 25.79 -0.19
C LEU A 107 13.78 25.80 1.34
N GLU A 108 15.00 25.62 1.84
CA GLU A 108 15.29 25.54 3.29
C GLU A 108 14.79 26.79 4.02
N TRP A 109 14.97 27.98 3.45
CA TRP A 109 14.51 29.21 4.09
C TRP A 109 12.98 29.33 4.16
N ARG A 110 12.25 28.81 3.16
CA ARG A 110 10.78 28.79 3.17
C ARG A 110 10.25 27.80 4.20
N GLN A 111 10.94 26.67 4.39
CA GLN A 111 10.62 25.69 5.43
C GLN A 111 10.70 26.29 6.84
N ARG A 112 11.39 27.42 7.05
CA ARG A 112 11.42 28.11 8.34
C ARG A 112 10.10 28.81 8.67
N LEU A 113 9.26 29.09 7.67
CA LEU A 113 8.02 29.87 7.80
C LEU A 113 6.77 28.99 7.79
N PHE A 114 6.76 27.92 6.99
CA PHE A 114 5.62 27.02 6.81
C PHE A 114 6.08 25.63 6.40
N ASP A 115 5.17 24.66 6.43
CA ASP A 115 5.44 23.29 5.98
C ASP A 115 4.93 23.04 4.57
N PHE A 116 5.62 22.15 3.86
CA PHE A 116 5.30 21.76 2.50
C PHE A 116 4.59 20.41 2.48
N ALA A 117 3.41 20.37 1.89
CA ALA A 117 2.75 19.13 1.52
C ALA A 117 3.08 18.81 0.07
N ARG A 118 3.76 17.69 -0.18
CA ARG A 118 4.17 17.29 -1.54
C ARG A 118 2.96 16.93 -2.39
N THR A 119 2.90 17.45 -3.61
CA THR A 119 1.79 17.25 -4.55
C THR A 119 2.26 16.50 -5.79
N LEU A 120 2.29 17.14 -6.96
CA LEU A 120 2.55 16.53 -8.25
C LEU A 120 4.05 16.34 -8.50
N TYR A 121 4.42 15.23 -9.13
CA TYR A 121 5.68 15.15 -9.87
C TYR A 121 5.67 16.14 -11.03
N SER A 122 6.66 17.04 -11.05
CA SER A 122 6.88 18.01 -12.11
C SER A 122 8.35 18.45 -12.10
N ALA A 123 8.82 19.00 -13.21
CA ALA A 123 10.01 19.84 -13.17
C ALA A 123 9.62 21.28 -12.77
N GLU A 124 10.58 22.04 -12.26
CA GLU A 124 10.37 23.48 -12.05
C GLU A 124 10.36 24.22 -13.39
N LEU A 125 11.25 23.84 -14.31
CA LEU A 125 11.46 24.50 -15.59
C LEU A 125 11.43 23.50 -16.74
N LEU A 126 10.71 23.84 -17.81
CA LEU A 126 10.57 23.04 -19.03
C LEU A 126 11.08 23.81 -20.25
N LEU A 127 11.74 23.08 -21.15
CA LEU A 127 12.00 23.56 -22.50
C LEU A 127 10.74 23.36 -23.35
N VAL A 128 10.27 24.43 -23.99
CA VAL A 128 9.16 24.41 -24.96
C VAL A 128 9.70 24.76 -26.34
N GLY A 129 9.43 23.92 -27.33
CA GLY A 129 9.88 24.08 -28.71
C GLY A 129 8.74 24.34 -29.69
N SER A 130 9.09 24.73 -30.91
CA SER A 130 8.16 24.82 -32.04
C SER A 130 7.91 23.45 -32.70
N GLU A 131 6.78 23.30 -33.38
CA GLU A 131 6.38 22.04 -34.06
C GLU A 131 7.44 21.51 -35.05
N GLY A 132 7.64 20.18 -35.08
CA GLY A 132 8.32 19.46 -36.17
C GLY A 132 9.60 18.71 -35.78
N ILE A 133 10.37 19.18 -34.79
CA ILE A 133 11.53 18.47 -34.22
C ILE A 133 11.66 18.84 -32.75
N VAL A 134 11.31 17.91 -31.86
CA VAL A 134 11.49 18.08 -30.42
C VAL A 134 12.87 17.53 -30.05
N PRO A 135 13.78 18.36 -29.51
CA PRO A 135 15.07 17.86 -29.03
C PRO A 135 14.81 16.85 -27.90
N GLU A 136 15.53 15.73 -27.87
CA GLU A 136 15.36 14.70 -26.84
C GLU A 136 16.39 14.87 -25.72
N ARG A 137 17.52 15.54 -25.99
CA ARG A 137 18.63 15.71 -25.06
C ARG A 137 19.28 17.08 -25.21
N TYR A 138 19.99 17.55 -24.18
CA TYR A 138 20.68 18.85 -24.20
C TYR A 138 21.65 19.03 -25.38
N ARG A 139 22.32 17.95 -25.82
CA ARG A 139 23.24 18.00 -26.95
C ARG A 139 22.55 18.40 -28.27
N ASP A 140 21.25 18.13 -28.41
CA ASP A 140 20.46 18.48 -29.59
C ASP A 140 20.21 19.99 -29.69
N LEU A 141 20.45 20.73 -28.59
CA LEU A 141 20.37 22.19 -28.53
C LEU A 141 21.63 22.88 -29.08
N SER A 142 22.68 22.13 -29.40
CA SER A 142 23.91 22.67 -29.97
C SER A 142 23.64 23.48 -31.24
N GLY A 143 24.07 24.75 -31.26
CA GLY A 143 23.84 25.71 -32.34
C GLY A 143 22.43 26.32 -32.38
N LYS A 144 21.52 25.96 -31.47
CA LYS A 144 20.14 26.46 -31.43
C LYS A 144 20.02 27.71 -30.55
N LYS A 145 19.07 28.58 -30.90
CA LYS A 145 18.71 29.78 -30.11
C LYS A 145 17.66 29.44 -29.07
N ILE A 146 17.98 29.58 -27.79
CA ILE A 146 17.06 29.29 -26.67
C ILE A 146 16.81 30.55 -25.87
N ALA A 147 15.56 31.00 -25.78
CA ALA A 147 15.21 32.17 -24.98
C ALA A 147 14.79 31.81 -23.54
N PHE A 148 15.15 32.67 -22.60
CA PHE A 148 14.84 32.49 -21.18
C PHE A 148 14.78 33.84 -20.48
N MET A 149 14.04 33.89 -19.36
CA MET A 149 13.93 35.10 -18.55
C MET A 149 15.21 35.35 -17.75
N LYS A 150 15.91 36.44 -18.03
CA LYS A 150 17.18 36.79 -17.37
C LYS A 150 16.99 37.22 -15.91
N GLY A 151 18.02 37.08 -15.09
CA GLY A 151 17.99 37.46 -13.67
C GLY A 151 17.12 36.55 -12.80
N THR A 152 16.88 35.31 -13.25
CA THR A 152 16.09 34.29 -12.55
C THR A 152 16.84 32.96 -12.52
N SER A 153 16.29 31.94 -11.85
CA SER A 153 16.83 30.58 -11.87
C SER A 153 16.97 29.99 -13.27
N PHE A 154 16.20 30.50 -14.25
CA PHE A 154 16.23 30.06 -15.64
C PHE A 154 17.62 30.28 -16.23
N GLU A 155 18.24 31.42 -15.92
CA GLU A 155 19.57 31.78 -16.39
C GLU A 155 20.64 30.84 -15.82
N THR A 156 20.58 30.54 -14.52
CA THR A 156 21.51 29.62 -13.86
C THR A 156 21.45 28.23 -14.48
N HIS A 157 20.25 27.67 -14.65
CA HIS A 157 20.06 26.35 -15.26
C HIS A 157 20.53 26.32 -16.72
N MET A 158 20.18 27.33 -17.52
CA MET A 158 20.59 27.38 -18.92
C MET A 158 22.10 27.57 -19.10
N GLN A 159 22.76 28.31 -18.21
CA GLN A 159 24.22 28.43 -18.22
C GLN A 159 24.90 27.11 -17.83
N GLU A 160 24.36 26.35 -16.88
CA GLU A 160 24.85 25.02 -16.54
C GLU A 160 24.71 24.05 -17.71
N ILE A 161 23.52 24.00 -18.33
CA ILE A 161 23.25 23.17 -19.50
C ILE A 161 24.18 23.55 -20.66
N ASN A 162 24.39 24.84 -20.91
CA ASN A 162 25.25 25.28 -22.00
C ASN A 162 26.70 24.79 -21.81
N ARG A 163 27.24 24.90 -20.59
CA ARG A 163 28.57 24.38 -20.26
C ARG A 163 28.70 22.88 -20.51
N GLU A 164 27.69 22.09 -20.17
CA GLU A 164 27.67 20.64 -20.44
C GLU A 164 27.68 20.29 -21.93
N THR A 165 27.12 21.17 -22.76
CA THR A 165 27.13 21.02 -24.21
C THR A 165 28.38 21.61 -24.88
N GLY A 166 29.36 22.06 -24.10
CA GLY A 166 30.57 22.72 -24.62
C GLY A 166 30.31 24.13 -25.11
N ASP A 167 29.41 24.85 -24.43
CA ASP A 167 29.00 26.24 -24.72
C ASP A 167 28.44 26.46 -26.14
N ALA A 168 27.82 25.41 -26.70
CA ALA A 168 27.36 25.41 -28.08
C ALA A 168 25.95 26.01 -28.28
N ILE A 169 25.19 26.29 -27.22
CA ILE A 169 23.82 26.82 -27.28
C ILE A 169 23.86 28.35 -27.37
N GLN A 170 23.05 28.94 -28.26
CA GLN A 170 22.88 30.39 -28.35
C GLN A 170 21.81 30.86 -27.35
N LEU A 171 22.25 31.30 -26.19
CA LEU A 171 21.41 31.78 -25.09
C LEU A 171 20.85 33.20 -25.39
N ILE A 172 19.52 33.35 -25.44
CA ILE A 172 18.81 34.60 -25.74
C ILE A 172 18.08 35.13 -24.49
N PRO A 173 18.69 36.03 -23.70
CA PRO A 173 18.06 36.56 -22.50
C PRO A 173 16.92 37.53 -22.85
N VAL A 174 15.73 37.33 -22.26
CA VAL A 174 14.56 38.21 -22.38
C VAL A 174 14.15 38.79 -21.01
N LYS A 175 13.29 39.82 -20.99
CA LYS A 175 12.83 40.44 -19.74
C LYS A 175 11.64 39.72 -19.13
N THR A 176 10.74 39.16 -19.94
CA THR A 176 9.52 38.49 -19.48
C THR A 176 9.30 37.18 -20.22
N THR A 177 8.54 36.26 -19.63
CA THR A 177 8.17 35.00 -20.28
C THR A 177 7.29 35.24 -21.51
N ASP A 178 6.42 36.24 -21.50
CA ASP A 178 5.61 36.63 -22.67
C ASP A 178 6.45 37.07 -23.88
N GLU A 179 7.56 37.79 -23.64
CA GLU A 179 8.51 38.13 -24.71
C GLU A 179 9.10 36.86 -25.33
N SER A 180 9.46 35.86 -24.52
CA SER A 180 9.96 34.57 -25.04
C SER A 180 8.90 33.82 -25.86
N LYS A 181 7.64 33.75 -25.38
CA LYS A 181 6.53 33.09 -26.09
C LYS A 181 6.30 33.74 -27.46
N GLU A 182 6.34 35.06 -27.54
CA GLU A 182 6.22 35.80 -28.80
C GLU A 182 7.37 35.46 -29.77
N LEU A 183 8.61 35.39 -29.27
CA LEU A 183 9.76 34.99 -30.07
C LEU A 183 9.61 33.57 -30.64
N LEU A 184 9.08 32.63 -29.84
CA LEU A 184 8.86 31.25 -30.28
C LEU A 184 7.77 31.17 -31.35
N LEU A 185 6.62 31.80 -31.13
CA LEU A 185 5.51 31.81 -32.08
C LEU A 185 5.89 32.47 -33.42
N LYS A 186 6.78 33.47 -33.37
CA LYS A 186 7.37 34.11 -34.57
C LYS A 186 8.55 33.32 -35.17
N ARG A 187 8.88 32.14 -34.64
CA ARG A 187 10.00 31.28 -35.06
C ARG A 187 11.36 31.99 -35.06
N LYS A 188 11.56 32.96 -34.17
CA LYS A 188 12.84 33.67 -34.01
C LYS A 188 13.84 32.91 -33.14
N VAL A 189 13.34 32.03 -32.29
CA VAL A 189 14.11 31.13 -31.43
C VAL A 189 13.64 29.69 -31.66
N PHE A 190 14.52 28.74 -31.38
CA PHE A 190 14.24 27.31 -31.51
C PHE A 190 13.38 26.79 -30.35
N GLY A 191 13.66 27.30 -29.14
CA GLY A 191 12.91 26.95 -27.94
C GLY A 191 12.97 28.05 -26.88
N ILE A 192 12.13 27.91 -25.87
CA ILE A 192 12.03 28.82 -24.73
C ILE A 192 11.99 28.03 -23.44
N VAL A 193 12.43 28.64 -22.35
CA VAL A 193 12.30 28.08 -21.00
C VAL A 193 11.14 28.76 -20.29
N LEU A 194 10.21 27.96 -19.80
CA LEU A 194 9.07 28.38 -18.99
C LEU A 194 9.04 27.56 -17.71
N ASP A 195 8.34 28.05 -16.68
CA ASP A 195 7.96 27.17 -15.58
C ASP A 195 6.95 26.11 -16.05
N ALA A 196 6.83 25.00 -15.33
CA ALA A 196 6.03 23.86 -15.80
C ALA A 196 4.53 24.18 -15.98
N ASP A 197 3.95 24.98 -15.10
CA ASP A 197 2.54 25.35 -15.16
C ASP A 197 2.27 26.28 -16.35
N GLU A 198 3.16 27.26 -16.58
CA GLU A 198 3.11 28.17 -17.72
C GLU A 198 3.38 27.43 -19.04
N ALA A 199 4.27 26.44 -19.06
CA ALA A 199 4.53 25.59 -20.21
C ALA A 199 3.30 24.73 -20.57
N LEU A 200 2.65 24.11 -19.59
CA LEU A 200 1.43 23.33 -19.78
C LEU A 200 0.27 24.19 -20.28
N GLN A 201 0.09 25.39 -19.71
CA GLN A 201 -0.93 26.33 -20.15
C GLN A 201 -0.65 26.81 -21.58
N PHE A 202 0.58 27.22 -21.87
CA PHE A 202 0.98 27.68 -23.19
C PHE A 202 0.87 26.59 -24.25
N PHE A 203 1.17 25.34 -23.89
CA PHE A 203 0.93 24.16 -24.71
C PHE A 203 -0.57 23.97 -25.00
N SER A 204 -1.41 24.03 -23.97
CA SER A 204 -2.87 23.88 -24.11
C SER A 204 -3.47 24.92 -25.07
N GLU A 205 -3.00 26.16 -24.99
CA GLU A 205 -3.46 27.28 -25.85
C GLU A 205 -2.94 27.19 -27.30
N ASN A 206 -1.86 26.46 -27.56
CA ASN A 206 -1.13 26.47 -28.84
C ASN A 206 -0.78 25.07 -29.36
N GLN A 207 -1.64 24.07 -29.12
CA GLN A 207 -1.36 22.64 -29.38
C GLN A 207 -0.86 22.32 -30.79
N GLU A 208 -1.20 23.10 -31.81
CA GLU A 208 -0.70 22.85 -33.18
C GLU A 208 0.69 23.44 -33.43
N LYS A 209 1.17 24.36 -32.58
CA LYS A 209 2.37 25.17 -32.83
C LYS A 209 3.53 24.87 -31.90
N VAL A 210 3.26 24.30 -30.72
CA VAL A 210 4.26 24.13 -29.66
C VAL A 210 4.27 22.72 -29.09
N ARG A 211 5.43 22.29 -28.58
CA ARG A 211 5.63 21.01 -27.89
C ARG A 211 6.47 21.22 -26.64
N ILE A 212 6.09 20.57 -25.55
CA ILE A 212 6.94 20.44 -24.37
C ILE A 212 8.03 19.41 -24.72
N ALA A 213 9.30 19.74 -24.47
CA ALA A 213 10.43 18.88 -24.81
C ALA A 213 10.91 18.06 -23.61
N PHE A 214 11.71 18.66 -22.74
CA PHE A 214 12.31 18.03 -21.58
C PHE A 214 12.53 19.04 -20.45
N PRO A 215 12.72 18.57 -19.20
CA PRO A 215 12.99 19.47 -18.09
C PRO A 215 14.41 20.06 -18.18
N VAL A 216 14.53 21.34 -17.84
CA VAL A 216 15.83 22.04 -17.73
C VAL A 216 16.28 22.23 -16.28
N SER A 217 15.44 21.83 -15.34
CA SER A 217 15.75 21.72 -13.92
C SER A 217 15.45 20.30 -13.40
N PRO A 218 15.96 19.91 -12.22
CA PRO A 218 15.67 18.60 -11.64
C PRO A 218 14.16 18.38 -11.46
N ILE A 219 13.70 17.16 -11.77
CA ILE A 219 12.34 16.74 -11.44
C ILE A 219 12.23 16.65 -9.92
N SER A 220 11.19 17.26 -9.38
CA SER A 220 10.86 17.21 -7.97
C SER A 220 9.36 17.00 -7.80
N ARG A 221 8.89 17.02 -6.56
CA ARG A 221 7.46 17.24 -6.31
C ARG A 221 7.25 18.71 -6.05
N SER A 222 6.29 19.32 -6.75
CA SER A 222 5.74 20.59 -6.30
C SER A 222 5.10 20.38 -4.93
N ALA A 223 4.83 21.48 -4.24
CA ALA A 223 4.22 21.42 -2.93
C ALA A 223 3.20 22.52 -2.75
N TRP A 224 2.17 22.22 -1.98
CA TRP A 224 1.31 23.23 -1.34
C TRP A 224 1.88 23.60 0.01
N ALA A 225 1.53 24.79 0.50
CA ALA A 225 1.99 25.27 1.79
C ALA A 225 0.88 25.21 2.83
N VAL A 226 1.19 24.65 3.99
CA VAL A 226 0.33 24.66 5.19
C VAL A 226 1.06 25.34 6.32
N GLU A 227 0.34 25.83 7.32
CA GLU A 227 0.99 26.42 8.48
C GLU A 227 1.97 25.44 9.15
N LYS A 228 3.03 25.97 9.76
CA LYS A 228 4.08 25.20 10.40
C LYS A 228 3.50 24.22 11.44
N ASN A 229 3.90 22.96 11.35
CA ASN A 229 3.45 21.83 12.17
C ASN A 229 1.96 21.46 11.99
N SER A 230 1.35 21.81 10.86
CA SER A 230 -0.04 21.43 10.57
C SER A 230 -0.17 19.97 10.13
N ASP A 231 -1.03 19.21 10.80
CA ASP A 231 -1.41 17.85 10.41
C ASP A 231 -2.08 17.79 9.03
N LEU A 232 -2.60 18.91 8.53
CA LEU A 232 -3.19 19.01 7.19
C LEU A 232 -2.20 18.63 6.09
N ARG A 233 -0.89 18.77 6.37
CA ARG A 233 0.17 18.36 5.45
C ARG A 233 0.03 16.90 5.02
N PHE A 234 -0.16 15.99 5.98
CA PHE A 234 -0.20 14.55 5.72
C PHE A 234 -1.44 14.17 4.91
N GLU A 235 -2.59 14.78 5.22
CA GLU A 235 -3.83 14.56 4.46
C GLU A 235 -3.72 15.00 3.00
N VAL A 236 -2.99 16.08 2.72
CA VAL A 236 -2.70 16.51 1.34
C VAL A 236 -1.81 15.47 0.65
N GLU A 237 -0.75 15.01 1.31
CA GLU A 237 0.16 13.98 0.75
C GLU A 237 -0.60 12.68 0.46
N ASP A 238 -1.41 12.19 1.41
CA ASP A 238 -2.27 11.00 1.26
C ASP A 238 -3.28 11.17 0.12
N PHE A 239 -3.90 12.35 0.00
CA PHE A 239 -4.81 12.66 -1.10
C PHE A 239 -4.12 12.55 -2.46
N PHE A 240 -2.93 13.13 -2.61
CA PHE A 240 -2.19 13.09 -3.87
C PHE A 240 -1.71 11.68 -4.22
N GLU A 241 -1.42 10.84 -3.22
CA GLU A 241 -1.17 9.41 -3.43
C GLU A 241 -2.43 8.68 -3.91
N ALA A 242 -3.57 8.89 -3.25
CA ALA A 242 -4.83 8.25 -3.61
C ALA A 242 -5.30 8.60 -5.04
N ILE A 243 -5.17 9.85 -5.48
CA ILE A 243 -5.61 10.28 -6.81
C ILE A 243 -4.64 9.93 -7.95
N ALA A 244 -3.40 9.56 -7.60
CA ALA A 244 -2.42 9.11 -8.60
C ALA A 244 -2.76 7.72 -9.15
N GLU A 245 -3.39 6.87 -8.35
CA GLU A 245 -3.65 5.46 -8.67
C GLU A 245 -5.02 5.20 -9.28
N ASN A 246 -5.97 6.14 -9.17
CA ASN A 246 -7.37 5.94 -9.57
C ASN A 246 -7.78 6.73 -10.83
N GLY A 247 -6.81 7.23 -11.60
CA GLY A 247 -7.03 7.94 -12.87
C GLY A 247 -7.60 9.36 -12.74
N VAL A 248 -7.81 9.87 -11.52
CA VAL A 248 -8.33 11.24 -11.30
C VAL A 248 -7.37 12.29 -11.86
N LEU A 249 -6.05 12.13 -11.66
CA LEU A 249 -5.06 13.05 -12.21
C LEU A 249 -5.09 13.09 -13.74
N ASP A 250 -5.17 11.93 -14.40
CA ASP A 250 -5.26 11.84 -15.86
C ASP A 250 -6.51 12.53 -16.41
N ARG A 251 -7.65 12.38 -15.73
CA ARG A 251 -8.89 13.06 -16.09
C ARG A 251 -8.79 14.58 -15.96
N ILE A 252 -8.22 15.09 -14.86
CA ILE A 252 -8.07 16.54 -14.64
C ILE A 252 -7.09 17.14 -15.66
N PHE A 253 -5.94 16.49 -15.86
CA PHE A 253 -4.93 16.92 -16.83
C PHE A 253 -5.48 16.89 -18.27
N SER A 254 -6.17 15.82 -18.65
CA SER A 254 -6.76 15.72 -19.99
C SER A 254 -7.82 16.79 -20.23
N GLY A 255 -8.66 17.06 -19.23
CA GLY A 255 -9.69 18.09 -19.33
C GLY A 255 -9.14 19.51 -19.42
N LYS A 256 -7.96 19.79 -18.86
CA LYS A 256 -7.38 21.13 -18.79
C LYS A 256 -6.29 21.41 -19.82
N PHE A 257 -5.42 20.44 -20.06
CA PHE A 257 -4.21 20.57 -20.87
C PHE A 257 -4.21 19.66 -22.10
N HIS A 258 -5.24 18.84 -22.29
CA HIS A 258 -5.33 17.88 -23.40
C HIS A 258 -4.16 16.88 -23.47
N ILE A 259 -3.53 16.63 -22.33
CA ILE A 259 -2.51 15.60 -22.12
C ILE A 259 -2.86 14.83 -20.84
N ARG A 260 -2.56 13.53 -20.76
CA ARG A 260 -2.68 12.77 -19.52
C ARG A 260 -1.52 13.08 -18.58
N TYR A 261 -1.79 13.06 -17.27
CA TYR A 261 -0.75 13.27 -16.27
C TYR A 261 0.32 12.17 -16.33
N SER A 262 -0.10 10.92 -16.50
CA SER A 262 0.76 9.76 -16.70
C SER A 262 1.73 9.94 -17.88
N SER A 263 1.22 10.40 -19.02
CA SER A 263 2.04 10.73 -20.20
C SER A 263 3.01 11.89 -19.92
N TYR A 264 2.54 12.96 -19.29
CA TYR A 264 3.40 14.09 -18.91
C TYR A 264 4.58 13.63 -18.02
N VAL A 265 4.30 12.86 -16.97
CA VAL A 265 5.32 12.34 -16.05
C VAL A 265 6.28 11.38 -16.75
N ALA A 266 5.78 10.49 -17.62
CA ALA A 266 6.61 9.58 -18.40
C ALA A 266 7.61 10.34 -19.29
N GLN A 267 7.13 11.36 -20.01
CA GLN A 267 7.98 12.22 -20.84
C GLN A 267 9.08 12.92 -20.04
N LEU A 268 8.74 13.47 -18.86
CA LEU A 268 9.74 14.08 -17.99
C LEU A 268 10.79 13.06 -17.55
N ARG A 269 10.37 11.86 -17.12
CA ARG A 269 11.27 10.80 -16.65
C ARG A 269 12.21 10.30 -17.73
N LYS A 270 11.75 10.18 -18.98
CA LYS A 270 12.56 9.75 -20.13
C LYS A 270 13.77 10.67 -20.38
N THR A 271 13.62 11.94 -20.02
CA THR A 271 14.58 13.00 -20.32
C THR A 271 15.29 13.56 -19.08
N ALA A 272 14.92 13.06 -17.89
CA ALA A 272 15.52 13.42 -16.61
C ALA A 272 16.99 12.99 -16.52
N ARG A 273 17.81 13.80 -15.84
CA ARG A 273 19.16 13.37 -15.46
C ARG A 273 19.06 12.20 -14.47
N PRO A 274 19.73 11.05 -14.72
CA PRO A 274 19.76 9.96 -13.77
C PRO A 274 20.40 10.42 -12.45
N LYS A 275 19.71 10.21 -11.33
CA LYS A 275 20.25 10.50 -10.00
C LYS A 275 21.15 9.33 -9.60
N TYR A 276 22.37 9.62 -9.16
CA TYR A 276 23.27 8.57 -8.69
C TYR A 276 22.77 8.06 -7.33
N ILE A 277 22.31 6.81 -7.31
CA ILE A 277 21.84 6.10 -6.12
C ILE A 277 22.54 4.73 -6.05
N ARG A 278 23.17 4.47 -4.90
CA ARG A 278 23.88 3.22 -4.64
C ARG A 278 23.53 2.73 -3.24
N ARG A 279 22.54 1.85 -3.18
CA ARG A 279 21.93 1.37 -1.92
C ARG A 279 21.73 -0.14 -1.92
N ASP A 280 21.72 -0.76 -0.74
CA ASP A 280 21.21 -2.13 -0.49
C ASP A 280 19.91 -2.06 0.35
N LEU A 281 19.32 -3.22 0.68
CA LEU A 281 17.96 -3.36 1.22
C LEU A 281 17.63 -2.43 2.40
N ASP A 282 18.47 -2.39 3.44
CA ASP A 282 18.17 -1.58 4.65
C ASP A 282 18.06 -0.09 4.33
N GLN A 283 18.88 0.39 3.39
CA GLN A 283 18.87 1.78 2.94
C GLN A 283 17.66 2.08 2.04
N ILE A 284 17.18 1.10 1.28
CA ILE A 284 15.95 1.19 0.49
C ILE A 284 14.74 1.29 1.41
N ILE A 285 14.65 0.41 2.42
CA ILE A 285 13.58 0.43 3.43
C ILE A 285 13.60 1.75 4.22
N ALA A 286 14.78 2.20 4.66
CA ALA A 286 14.91 3.47 5.37
C ALA A 286 14.51 4.68 4.51
N ALA A 287 14.78 4.63 3.20
CA ALA A 287 14.35 5.65 2.25
C ALA A 287 12.86 5.59 1.90
N LYS A 288 12.17 4.48 2.25
CA LYS A 288 10.79 4.16 1.87
C LYS A 288 10.54 4.22 0.35
N GLU A 289 11.57 3.93 -0.44
CA GLU A 289 11.52 4.06 -1.90
C GLU A 289 12.46 3.06 -2.60
N LEU A 290 11.89 2.21 -3.45
CA LEU A 290 12.60 1.33 -4.39
C LEU A 290 12.66 1.99 -5.76
N VAL A 291 13.86 2.18 -6.32
CA VAL A 291 14.01 2.70 -7.69
C VAL A 291 14.33 1.56 -8.64
N VAL A 292 13.49 1.33 -9.65
CA VAL A 292 13.72 0.29 -10.67
C VAL A 292 14.03 0.88 -12.03
N ALA A 293 14.71 0.10 -12.88
CA ALA A 293 14.93 0.44 -14.28
C ALA A 293 13.98 -0.33 -15.17
N PHE A 294 13.30 0.38 -16.07
CA PHE A 294 12.53 -0.22 -17.15
C PHE A 294 13.14 0.13 -18.51
N ARG A 295 12.74 -0.62 -19.53
CA ARG A 295 13.03 -0.35 -20.93
C ARG A 295 11.71 -0.26 -21.69
N GLU A 296 11.65 0.63 -22.68
CA GLU A 296 10.45 0.83 -23.50
C GLU A 296 10.24 -0.35 -24.46
N ARG A 297 9.38 -1.30 -24.04
CA ARG A 297 9.06 -2.60 -24.70
C ARG A 297 7.71 -3.13 -24.23
N ASN A 298 6.98 -3.83 -25.11
CA ASN A 298 5.58 -4.25 -24.93
C ASN A 298 5.27 -4.94 -23.58
N PHE A 299 6.22 -5.69 -23.03
CA PHE A 299 6.07 -6.47 -21.78
C PHE A 299 6.81 -5.88 -20.58
N VAL A 300 7.64 -4.86 -20.81
CA VAL A 300 8.41 -4.19 -19.74
C VAL A 300 7.72 -2.89 -19.32
N PHE A 301 7.55 -1.99 -20.27
CA PHE A 301 7.00 -0.66 -20.07
C PHE A 301 6.64 -0.02 -21.41
N HIS A 302 5.46 0.59 -21.53
CA HIS A 302 5.10 1.51 -22.62
C HIS A 302 4.47 2.80 -22.09
N GLU A 303 4.74 3.91 -22.77
CA GLU A 303 4.18 5.20 -22.41
C GLU A 303 2.68 5.26 -22.73
N GLY A 304 1.86 5.46 -21.68
CA GLY A 304 0.44 5.75 -21.83
C GLY A 304 -0.47 4.53 -22.09
N GLU A 305 0.02 3.31 -21.98
CA GLU A 305 -0.82 2.10 -21.99
C GLU A 305 -1.08 1.59 -20.57
N ASN A 306 -1.96 0.58 -20.42
CA ASN A 306 -2.16 -0.13 -19.16
C ASN A 306 -0.82 -0.74 -18.69
N LYS A 307 -0.63 -0.95 -17.37
CA LYS A 307 0.62 -1.54 -16.85
C LYS A 307 1.02 -2.83 -17.58
N GLN A 308 2.30 -2.94 -17.91
CA GLN A 308 2.89 -4.15 -18.49
C GLN A 308 3.30 -5.14 -17.39
N PHE A 309 3.55 -6.40 -17.77
CA PHE A 309 3.94 -7.49 -16.87
C PHE A 309 5.07 -7.12 -15.91
N MET A 310 6.21 -6.63 -16.42
CA MET A 310 7.37 -6.34 -15.55
C MET A 310 7.11 -5.14 -14.64
N HIS A 311 6.32 -4.17 -15.11
CA HIS A 311 5.93 -3.01 -14.32
C HIS A 311 5.05 -3.45 -13.14
N ALA A 312 3.99 -4.21 -13.40
CA ALA A 312 3.12 -4.73 -12.35
C ALA A 312 3.88 -5.60 -11.35
N LEU A 313 4.78 -6.48 -11.81
CA LEU A 313 5.59 -7.31 -10.91
C LEU A 313 6.54 -6.47 -10.04
N ALA A 314 7.07 -5.35 -10.56
CA ALA A 314 7.94 -4.46 -9.80
C ALA A 314 7.18 -3.67 -8.72
N GLU A 315 5.93 -3.29 -8.99
CA GLU A 315 5.04 -2.71 -7.98
C GLU A 315 4.78 -3.71 -6.85
N GLU A 316 4.45 -4.95 -7.20
CA GLU A 316 4.25 -6.02 -6.20
C GLU A 316 5.52 -6.26 -5.36
N PHE A 317 6.71 -6.09 -5.95
CA PHE A 317 7.95 -6.18 -5.19
C PHE A 317 8.18 -4.98 -4.26
N ALA A 318 7.90 -3.76 -4.72
CA ALA A 318 7.96 -2.57 -3.85
C ALA A 318 6.97 -2.69 -2.69
N ASP A 319 5.75 -3.14 -2.98
CA ASP A 319 4.72 -3.46 -2.01
C ASP A 319 5.22 -4.52 -1.02
N TYR A 320 5.79 -5.63 -1.50
CA TYR A 320 6.37 -6.67 -0.66
C TYR A 320 7.36 -6.10 0.37
N LEU A 321 8.21 -5.15 -0.05
CA LEU A 321 9.17 -4.45 0.80
C LEU A 321 8.56 -3.38 1.72
N GLY A 322 7.30 -2.99 1.50
CA GLY A 322 6.64 -1.90 2.25
C GLY A 322 7.18 -0.52 1.88
N VAL A 323 7.60 -0.33 0.63
CA VAL A 323 8.17 0.92 0.12
C VAL A 323 7.45 1.35 -1.15
N ARG A 324 7.53 2.64 -1.50
CA ARG A 324 6.99 3.13 -2.77
C ARG A 324 7.87 2.71 -3.94
N LEU A 325 7.27 2.38 -5.09
CA LEU A 325 8.00 2.22 -6.34
C LEU A 325 8.30 3.59 -6.97
N ASP A 326 9.54 3.81 -7.37
CA ASP A 326 9.93 4.80 -8.36
C ASP A 326 10.67 4.11 -9.52
N TYR A 327 10.76 4.76 -10.68
CA TYR A 327 11.41 4.13 -11.83
C TYR A 327 12.09 5.10 -12.79
N VAL A 328 13.12 4.60 -13.46
CA VAL A 328 13.80 5.25 -14.58
C VAL A 328 13.54 4.49 -15.88
N ILE A 329 13.23 5.20 -16.95
CA ILE A 329 13.11 4.62 -18.29
C ILE A 329 14.46 4.73 -18.97
N THR A 330 15.01 3.58 -19.36
CA THR A 330 16.28 3.52 -20.07
C THR A 330 16.06 3.52 -21.59
N PRO A 331 16.90 4.25 -22.34
CA PRO A 331 16.70 4.44 -23.78
C PRO A 331 16.87 3.13 -24.56
N ASN A 332 16.11 2.99 -25.65
CA ASN A 332 16.31 1.91 -26.63
C ASN A 332 17.69 2.05 -27.31
N SER A 333 18.30 0.90 -27.58
CA SER A 333 19.74 0.71 -27.78
C SER A 333 20.40 1.59 -28.84
N SER A 334 21.50 2.25 -28.43
CA SER A 334 22.74 2.37 -29.22
C SER A 334 23.89 2.87 -28.33
N LYS A 335 24.50 2.00 -27.50
CA LYS A 335 25.82 2.29 -26.92
C LYS A 335 26.80 1.18 -27.26
N TYR A 336 27.88 1.62 -27.89
CA TYR A 336 29.08 0.87 -28.21
C TYR A 336 30.02 0.92 -26.99
N PHE A 337 30.64 -0.19 -26.60
CA PHE A 337 31.74 -0.14 -25.63
C PHE A 337 33.01 -0.71 -26.24
N GLU A 338 34.14 -0.09 -25.92
CA GLU A 338 35.46 -0.55 -26.31
C GLU A 338 35.97 -1.52 -25.24
N ASN A 339 36.31 -2.75 -25.61
CA ASN A 339 36.87 -3.71 -24.66
C ASN A 339 38.31 -3.30 -24.26
N LYS A 340 38.94 -4.03 -23.33
CA LYS A 340 40.31 -3.75 -22.86
C LYS A 340 41.37 -3.76 -23.98
N GLU A 341 41.04 -4.27 -25.16
CA GLU A 341 41.89 -4.32 -26.36
C GLU A 341 41.56 -3.23 -27.39
N GLY A 342 40.65 -2.29 -27.11
CA GLY A 342 40.27 -1.27 -28.08
C GLY A 342 39.21 -1.72 -29.10
N LYS A 343 38.53 -2.84 -28.86
CA LYS A 343 37.51 -3.35 -29.80
C LYS A 343 36.11 -2.91 -29.38
N ILE A 344 35.42 -2.20 -30.28
CA ILE A 344 34.01 -1.84 -30.11
C ILE A 344 33.14 -3.10 -30.15
N VAL A 345 32.46 -3.38 -29.04
CA VAL A 345 31.45 -4.42 -28.86
C VAL A 345 30.08 -3.75 -28.76
N LYS A 346 29.13 -4.19 -29.60
CA LYS A 346 27.71 -3.82 -29.49
C LYS A 346 27.13 -4.52 -28.26
N ASP A 347 26.59 -3.78 -27.30
CA ASP A 347 25.88 -4.36 -26.15
C ASP A 347 24.46 -3.79 -26.09
N SER A 348 23.48 -4.68 -26.09
CA SER A 348 22.07 -4.37 -25.88
C SER A 348 21.69 -4.36 -24.40
N SER A 349 22.63 -4.60 -23.48
CA SER A 349 22.38 -4.68 -22.03
C SER A 349 22.86 -3.44 -21.24
N TYR A 350 22.23 -3.22 -20.08
CA TYR A 350 22.57 -2.14 -19.15
C TYR A 350 24.07 -2.17 -18.81
N THR A 351 24.77 -1.03 -18.97
CA THR A 351 26.17 -0.96 -18.55
C THR A 351 26.27 -0.93 -17.02
N PRO A 352 27.38 -1.39 -16.41
CA PRO A 352 27.55 -1.37 -14.96
C PRO A 352 27.30 0.00 -14.32
N ASP A 353 27.59 1.08 -15.04
CA ASP A 353 27.36 2.45 -14.56
C ASP A 353 25.88 2.81 -14.41
N TRP A 354 25.00 2.22 -15.22
CA TRP A 354 23.56 2.42 -15.12
C TRP A 354 23.00 1.88 -13.79
N PHE A 355 23.58 0.80 -13.26
CA PHE A 355 23.19 0.26 -11.95
C PHE A 355 23.53 1.19 -10.77
N ASN A 356 24.18 2.31 -11.03
CA ASN A 356 24.30 3.38 -10.03
C ASN A 356 23.15 4.39 -10.09
N CYS A 357 22.11 4.15 -10.90
CA CYS A 357 20.97 5.05 -11.03
C CYS A 357 19.65 4.41 -10.60
N PHE A 358 19.67 3.13 -10.22
CA PHE A 358 18.53 2.34 -9.79
C PHE A 358 19.00 1.17 -8.90
N ASP A 359 18.07 0.61 -8.14
CA ASP A 359 18.31 -0.50 -7.23
C ASP A 359 18.14 -1.87 -7.93
N VAL A 360 17.19 -2.01 -8.86
CA VAL A 360 16.91 -3.24 -9.62
C VAL A 360 16.66 -2.90 -11.09
N ALA A 361 17.22 -3.67 -12.03
CA ALA A 361 16.84 -3.60 -13.44
C ALA A 361 15.74 -4.63 -13.74
N CYS A 362 14.53 -4.13 -13.99
CA CYS A 362 13.35 -4.91 -14.27
C CYS A 362 13.14 -5.05 -15.80
N ASP A 363 13.99 -5.83 -16.46
CA ASP A 363 13.97 -6.08 -17.91
C ASP A 363 14.11 -7.59 -18.18
N ILE A 364 14.11 -8.00 -19.45
CA ILE A 364 14.34 -9.38 -19.87
C ILE A 364 15.85 -9.64 -19.97
N PHE A 365 16.44 -10.20 -18.91
CA PHE A 365 17.82 -10.69 -18.92
C PHE A 365 17.89 -12.20 -19.09
N VAL A 366 18.79 -12.64 -19.98
CA VAL A 366 19.21 -14.04 -20.13
C VAL A 366 20.56 -14.23 -19.42
N PRO A 367 20.74 -15.30 -18.60
CA PRO A 367 21.92 -15.55 -17.79
C PRO A 367 23.10 -16.13 -18.57
N VAL A 368 23.66 -15.33 -19.48
CA VAL A 368 24.90 -15.65 -20.19
C VAL A 368 26.14 -15.24 -19.39
N TYR A 369 27.23 -16.01 -19.53
CA TYR A 369 28.44 -15.90 -18.70
C TYR A 369 29.00 -14.48 -18.56
N TRP A 370 28.99 -13.70 -19.65
CA TRP A 370 29.53 -12.35 -19.66
C TRP A 370 28.62 -11.32 -18.96
N ARG A 371 27.31 -11.59 -18.85
CA ARG A 371 26.37 -10.78 -18.04
C ARG A 371 26.47 -11.13 -16.57
N THR A 372 26.50 -12.42 -16.24
CA THR A 372 26.65 -12.91 -14.86
C THR A 372 27.98 -12.48 -14.23
N ASN A 373 28.98 -12.15 -15.05
CA ASN A 373 30.24 -11.54 -14.58
C ASN A 373 30.09 -10.07 -14.15
N LYS A 374 29.12 -9.33 -14.70
CA LYS A 374 28.91 -7.90 -14.43
C LYS A 374 27.89 -7.67 -13.32
N VAL A 375 26.82 -8.45 -13.30
CA VAL A 375 25.66 -8.28 -12.41
C VAL A 375 25.22 -9.62 -11.86
N ASP A 376 24.43 -9.60 -10.80
CA ASP A 376 23.74 -10.78 -10.31
C ASP A 376 22.35 -10.84 -10.92
N LEU A 377 22.01 -12.01 -11.47
CA LEU A 377 20.72 -12.26 -12.11
C LEU A 377 19.85 -13.09 -11.18
N VAL A 378 18.60 -12.67 -11.02
CA VAL A 378 17.58 -13.38 -10.23
C VAL A 378 16.51 -13.91 -11.20
N PRO A 379 16.41 -15.24 -11.37
CA PRO A 379 15.41 -15.85 -12.23
C PRO A 379 13.99 -15.49 -11.80
N LEU A 380 13.12 -15.20 -12.78
CA LEU A 380 11.70 -14.92 -12.59
C LEU A 380 10.86 -16.10 -13.06
N PHE A 381 11.06 -16.50 -14.33
CA PHE A 381 10.32 -17.55 -15.01
C PHE A 381 11.11 -18.16 -16.18
N PRO A 382 10.73 -19.36 -16.66
CA PRO A 382 11.36 -20.00 -17.82
C PRO A 382 11.18 -19.19 -19.11
N GLY A 383 12.22 -19.13 -19.94
CA GLY A 383 12.17 -18.56 -21.28
C GLY A 383 12.53 -19.61 -22.33
N GLU A 384 12.01 -19.44 -23.54
CA GLU A 384 12.14 -20.42 -24.62
C GLU A 384 12.66 -19.76 -25.90
N TYR A 385 13.69 -20.36 -26.51
CA TYR A 385 14.15 -19.98 -27.83
C TYR A 385 13.29 -20.68 -28.88
N SER A 386 12.42 -19.93 -29.56
CA SER A 386 11.50 -20.46 -30.56
C SER A 386 12.05 -20.25 -31.96
N LEU A 387 12.01 -21.30 -32.79
CA LEU A 387 12.24 -21.17 -34.22
C LEU A 387 10.96 -20.64 -34.89
N VAL A 388 11.02 -19.43 -35.45
CA VAL A 388 9.92 -18.78 -36.13
C VAL A 388 10.15 -18.80 -37.64
N ALA A 389 9.14 -19.21 -38.40
CA ALA A 389 9.16 -19.19 -39.86
C ALA A 389 7.76 -18.89 -40.42
N ARG A 390 7.67 -18.56 -41.71
CA ARG A 390 6.35 -18.47 -42.39
C ARG A 390 5.63 -19.82 -42.31
N LYS A 391 4.30 -19.80 -42.15
CA LYS A 391 3.45 -21.01 -42.09
C LYS A 391 3.72 -21.97 -43.25
N LYS A 392 3.86 -21.43 -44.47
CA LYS A 392 4.16 -22.18 -45.70
C LYS A 392 5.58 -22.80 -45.77
N THR A 393 6.53 -22.35 -44.95
CA THR A 393 7.90 -22.86 -44.97
C THR A 393 7.95 -24.20 -44.23
N HIS A 394 8.34 -25.27 -44.92
CA HIS A 394 8.44 -26.59 -44.29
C HIS A 394 9.79 -26.75 -43.58
N ILE A 395 9.75 -26.92 -42.26
CA ILE A 395 10.92 -27.18 -41.41
C ILE A 395 10.50 -28.25 -40.40
N ALA A 396 11.00 -29.47 -40.53
CA ALA A 396 10.62 -30.58 -39.68
C ALA A 396 11.60 -30.78 -38.51
N ASN A 397 12.87 -30.40 -38.68
CA ASN A 397 13.91 -30.51 -37.66
C ASN A 397 15.05 -29.52 -37.88
N ASP A 398 16.00 -29.47 -36.95
CA ASP A 398 17.13 -28.53 -36.98
C ASP A 398 18.09 -28.73 -38.15
N LYS A 399 18.16 -29.92 -38.77
CA LYS A 399 19.01 -30.15 -39.96
C LYS A 399 18.47 -29.46 -41.21
N ASP A 400 17.16 -29.18 -41.27
CA ASP A 400 16.56 -28.48 -42.41
C ASP A 400 17.05 -27.02 -42.48
N LEU A 401 17.48 -26.46 -41.34
CA LEU A 401 18.02 -25.10 -41.24
C LEU A 401 19.30 -24.90 -42.06
N LEU A 402 20.08 -25.96 -42.30
CA LEU A 402 21.31 -25.91 -43.08
C LEU A 402 21.08 -25.54 -44.55
N LYS A 403 19.84 -25.68 -45.04
CA LYS A 403 19.44 -25.40 -46.43
C LYS A 403 18.64 -24.11 -46.57
N LEU A 404 18.40 -23.42 -45.47
CA LEU A 404 17.52 -22.26 -45.39
C LEU A 404 18.30 -21.04 -44.90
N ARG A 405 17.83 -19.85 -45.25
CA ARG A 405 18.47 -18.61 -44.87
C ARG A 405 17.95 -18.10 -43.52
N GLY A 406 18.81 -18.07 -42.51
CA GLY A 406 18.47 -17.53 -41.19
C GLY A 406 18.68 -16.02 -41.10
N VAL A 407 17.99 -15.34 -40.17
CA VAL A 407 18.31 -13.97 -39.76
C VAL A 407 18.80 -13.94 -38.31
N VAL A 408 19.88 -13.20 -38.07
CA VAL A 408 20.54 -13.05 -36.76
C VAL A 408 21.10 -11.64 -36.56
N ALA A 409 21.54 -11.38 -35.33
CA ALA A 409 22.27 -10.18 -34.95
C ALA A 409 23.65 -10.60 -34.47
N LYS A 410 24.66 -9.83 -34.88
CA LYS A 410 26.06 -10.18 -34.62
C LYS A 410 26.39 -10.07 -33.13
N GLY A 411 27.10 -11.06 -32.58
CA GLY A 411 27.49 -11.14 -31.17
C GLY A 411 26.32 -11.45 -30.23
N THR A 412 25.26 -12.09 -30.72
CA THR A 412 24.09 -12.46 -29.91
C THR A 412 24.00 -13.98 -29.72
N VAL A 413 23.26 -14.38 -28.68
CA VAL A 413 22.98 -15.81 -28.42
C VAL A 413 22.30 -16.49 -29.61
N TYR A 414 21.50 -15.76 -30.39
CA TYR A 414 20.88 -16.29 -31.61
C TYR A 414 21.91 -16.69 -32.67
N GLU A 415 22.98 -15.90 -32.83
CA GLU A 415 24.09 -16.23 -33.72
C GLU A 415 24.84 -17.46 -33.21
N ASP A 416 25.15 -17.52 -31.91
CA ASP A 416 25.85 -18.66 -31.31
C ASP A 416 25.05 -19.97 -31.47
N ILE A 417 23.73 -19.94 -31.28
CA ILE A 417 22.86 -21.11 -31.47
C ILE A 417 22.91 -21.59 -32.93
N LEU A 418 22.74 -20.68 -33.90
CA LEU A 418 22.71 -21.08 -35.32
C LEU A 418 24.07 -21.53 -35.85
N LEU A 419 25.16 -20.84 -35.47
CA LEU A 419 26.52 -21.26 -35.82
C LEU A 419 26.87 -22.60 -35.17
N GLY A 420 26.48 -22.84 -33.92
CA GLY A 420 26.66 -24.11 -33.23
C GLY A 420 25.92 -25.28 -33.88
N LYS A 421 24.83 -24.99 -34.62
CA LYS A 421 24.09 -25.96 -35.44
C LYS A 421 24.64 -26.13 -36.86
N GLY A 422 25.68 -25.38 -37.23
CA GLY A 422 26.33 -25.45 -38.55
C GLY A 422 25.66 -24.60 -39.64
N CYS A 423 24.74 -23.68 -39.28
CA CYS A 423 24.07 -22.82 -40.24
C CYS A 423 25.04 -21.73 -40.75
N SER A 424 25.19 -21.61 -42.07
CA SER A 424 26.14 -20.67 -42.69
C SER A 424 25.52 -19.58 -43.58
N ASP A 425 24.28 -19.76 -44.08
CA ASP A 425 23.56 -18.74 -44.85
C ASP A 425 22.74 -17.84 -43.89
N LEU A 426 23.38 -16.78 -43.39
CA LEU A 426 22.83 -15.89 -42.36
C LEU A 426 22.78 -14.44 -42.82
N ILE A 427 21.64 -13.78 -42.60
CA ILE A 427 21.47 -12.34 -42.75
C ILE A 427 21.66 -11.67 -41.40
N TYR A 428 22.43 -10.59 -41.40
CA TYR A 428 22.69 -9.79 -40.20
C TYR A 428 21.82 -8.53 -40.17
N THR A 429 21.07 -8.34 -39.09
CA THR A 429 20.29 -7.14 -38.80
C THR A 429 20.16 -6.93 -37.29
N ASP A 430 19.46 -5.89 -36.84
CA ASP A 430 19.15 -5.68 -35.43
C ASP A 430 17.95 -6.55 -35.03
N VAL A 431 17.91 -7.00 -33.76
CA VAL A 431 16.94 -8.02 -33.27
C VAL A 431 15.50 -7.63 -33.57
N ASP A 432 15.16 -6.34 -33.43
CA ASP A 432 13.82 -5.80 -33.65
C ASP A 432 13.32 -5.98 -35.11
N HIS A 433 14.19 -6.28 -36.08
CA HIS A 433 13.85 -6.49 -37.49
C HIS A 433 13.83 -7.96 -37.92
N PHE A 434 14.00 -8.91 -36.99
CA PHE A 434 14.04 -10.34 -37.35
C PHE A 434 12.70 -10.82 -37.93
N LEU A 435 11.60 -10.54 -37.24
CA LEU A 435 10.27 -10.99 -37.68
C LEU A 435 9.85 -10.32 -38.99
N GLU A 436 10.14 -9.03 -39.17
CA GLU A 436 9.93 -8.34 -40.45
C GLU A 436 10.72 -8.99 -41.60
N ALA A 437 11.98 -9.37 -41.36
CA ALA A 437 12.81 -10.05 -42.35
C ALA A 437 12.25 -11.43 -42.72
N VAL A 438 11.68 -12.17 -41.76
CA VAL A 438 11.03 -13.47 -42.02
C VAL A 438 9.66 -13.28 -42.68
N SER A 439 8.87 -12.29 -42.28
CA SER A 439 7.58 -11.96 -42.87
C SER A 439 7.72 -11.59 -44.35
N SER A 440 8.63 -10.67 -44.65
CA SER A 440 8.84 -10.09 -45.99
C SER A 440 9.42 -11.03 -47.04
N GLY A 441 9.88 -12.23 -46.67
CA GLY A 441 10.58 -13.11 -47.61
C GLY A 441 12.10 -13.05 -47.54
N LYS A 442 12.67 -12.05 -46.85
CA LYS A 442 14.11 -11.76 -46.86
C LYS A 442 14.92 -12.86 -46.19
N ALA A 443 14.41 -13.43 -45.10
CA ALA A 443 14.92 -14.63 -44.44
C ALA A 443 13.83 -15.72 -44.41
N ASP A 444 14.24 -16.98 -44.26
CA ASP A 444 13.32 -18.11 -44.16
C ASP A 444 12.88 -18.39 -42.72
N TYR A 445 13.75 -18.12 -41.75
CA TYR A 445 13.49 -18.31 -40.33
C TYR A 445 14.32 -17.36 -39.43
N ALA A 446 13.88 -17.22 -38.19
CA ALA A 446 14.60 -16.57 -37.10
C ALA A 446 14.49 -17.39 -35.82
N ILE A 447 15.44 -17.21 -34.89
CA ILE A 447 15.25 -17.63 -33.50
C ILE A 447 14.83 -16.41 -32.70
N ILE A 448 13.71 -16.51 -31.98
CA ILE A 448 13.17 -15.44 -31.15
C ILE A 448 12.95 -15.98 -29.74
N LEU A 449 13.43 -15.25 -28.74
CA LEU A 449 13.16 -15.55 -27.34
C LEU A 449 11.69 -15.24 -27.03
N ASN A 450 10.93 -16.23 -26.56
CA ASN A 450 9.50 -16.12 -26.25
C ASN A 450 8.69 -15.53 -27.41
N ALA A 451 8.84 -16.13 -28.61
CA ALA A 451 8.23 -15.64 -29.85
C ALA A 451 6.72 -15.36 -29.79
N PHE A 452 6.00 -16.04 -28.89
CA PHE A 452 4.56 -15.84 -28.71
C PHE A 452 4.19 -14.38 -28.37
N PHE A 453 5.09 -13.59 -27.79
CA PHE A 453 4.85 -12.18 -27.48
C PHE A 453 4.71 -11.29 -28.71
N GLU A 454 5.45 -11.59 -29.79
CA GLU A 454 5.59 -10.70 -30.94
C GLU A 454 4.82 -11.21 -32.18
N LEU A 455 4.43 -12.48 -32.19
CA LEU A 455 3.79 -13.13 -33.35
C LEU A 455 2.37 -12.62 -33.66
N SER A 456 1.68 -11.98 -32.73
CA SER A 456 0.34 -11.40 -33.00
C SER A 456 0.36 -10.34 -34.10
N GLU A 457 1.49 -9.66 -34.29
CA GLU A 457 1.67 -8.66 -35.34
C GLU A 457 1.94 -9.29 -36.72
N TYR A 458 2.22 -10.61 -36.77
CA TYR A 458 2.65 -11.34 -37.96
C TYR A 458 1.84 -12.63 -38.17
N PRO A 459 0.58 -12.53 -38.61
CA PRO A 459 -0.36 -13.67 -38.68
C PRO A 459 0.07 -14.78 -39.66
N GLU A 460 0.99 -14.50 -40.58
CA GLU A 460 1.57 -15.43 -41.54
C GLU A 460 2.77 -16.24 -40.99
N LEU A 461 3.28 -15.87 -39.81
CA LEU A 461 4.37 -16.55 -39.13
C LEU A 461 3.83 -17.57 -38.11
N GLU A 462 4.65 -18.58 -37.79
CA GLU A 462 4.37 -19.53 -36.72
C GLU A 462 5.65 -20.05 -36.08
N ILE A 463 5.52 -20.52 -34.84
CA ILE A 463 6.56 -21.27 -34.15
C ILE A 463 6.59 -22.69 -34.75
N LYS A 464 7.75 -23.13 -35.23
CA LYS A 464 7.93 -24.47 -35.78
C LYS A 464 8.26 -25.49 -34.69
N PHE A 465 9.24 -25.19 -33.84
CA PHE A 465 9.61 -25.96 -32.64
C PHE A 465 10.57 -25.15 -31.76
N LEU A 466 10.80 -25.64 -30.53
CA LEU A 466 11.72 -25.05 -29.57
C LEU A 466 13.16 -25.43 -29.87
N MET A 467 14.07 -24.45 -29.84
CA MET A 467 15.51 -24.59 -30.05
C MET A 467 16.29 -24.71 -28.74
N GLY A 468 15.69 -24.36 -27.61
CA GLY A 468 16.28 -24.47 -26.28
C GLY A 468 15.52 -23.66 -25.24
N GLU A 469 15.90 -23.86 -23.98
CA GLU A 469 15.33 -23.20 -22.80
C GLU A 469 16.37 -22.30 -22.12
N THR A 470 15.89 -21.31 -21.38
CA THR A 470 16.68 -20.39 -20.56
C THR A 470 15.82 -19.90 -19.39
N GLU A 471 16.37 -19.03 -18.55
CA GLU A 471 15.61 -18.25 -17.58
C GLU A 471 15.51 -16.79 -18.03
N ILE A 472 14.36 -16.18 -17.75
CA ILE A 472 14.19 -14.72 -17.77
C ILE A 472 14.45 -14.20 -16.37
N CYS A 473 15.40 -13.27 -16.25
CA CYS A 473 15.86 -12.77 -14.97
C CYS A 473 15.67 -11.25 -14.86
N TRP A 474 15.52 -10.75 -13.63
CA TRP A 474 15.91 -9.38 -13.28
C TRP A 474 17.37 -9.32 -12.86
N ALA A 475 17.94 -8.12 -12.84
CA ALA A 475 19.33 -7.91 -12.48
C ALA A 475 19.49 -6.96 -11.29
N VAL A 476 20.45 -7.28 -10.42
CA VAL A 476 20.92 -6.47 -9.30
C VAL A 476 22.45 -6.37 -9.32
N ARG A 477 23.03 -5.37 -8.66
CA ARG A 477 24.48 -5.29 -8.51
C ARG A 477 24.99 -6.43 -7.64
N LYS A 478 26.24 -6.84 -7.90
CA LYS A 478 26.92 -7.88 -7.12
C LYS A 478 27.10 -7.54 -5.64
N ASP A 479 27.11 -6.25 -5.28
CA ASP A 479 27.25 -5.78 -3.90
C ASP A 479 25.91 -5.68 -3.14
N GLN A 480 24.77 -5.88 -3.80
CA GLN A 480 23.43 -5.82 -3.19
C GLN A 480 22.97 -7.18 -2.66
N THR A 481 23.70 -7.73 -1.70
CA THR A 481 23.47 -9.10 -1.22
C THR A 481 22.13 -9.27 -0.49
N LEU A 482 21.66 -8.26 0.24
CA LEU A 482 20.40 -8.35 0.98
C LEU A 482 19.20 -8.18 0.04
N LEU A 483 19.25 -7.19 -0.86
CA LEU A 483 18.21 -6.97 -1.85
C LEU A 483 18.05 -8.19 -2.76
N LYS A 484 19.16 -8.82 -3.20
CA LYS A 484 19.12 -10.05 -3.98
C LYS A 484 18.35 -11.17 -3.27
N LYS A 485 18.65 -11.40 -1.98
CA LYS A 485 17.96 -12.43 -1.18
C LYS A 485 16.48 -12.13 -1.03
N SER A 486 16.14 -10.86 -0.77
CA SER A 486 14.76 -10.41 -0.64
C SER A 486 13.98 -10.61 -1.95
N LEU A 487 14.60 -10.25 -3.09
CA LEU A 487 14.01 -10.46 -4.41
C LEU A 487 13.82 -11.96 -4.71
N GLN A 488 14.79 -12.81 -4.40
CA GLN A 488 14.65 -14.27 -4.54
C GLN A 488 13.48 -14.83 -3.72
N HIS A 489 13.32 -14.36 -2.49
CA HIS A 489 12.20 -14.76 -1.64
C HIS A 489 10.85 -14.30 -2.20
N PHE A 490 10.78 -13.03 -2.63
CA PHE A 490 9.58 -12.49 -3.28
C PHE A 490 9.16 -13.29 -4.50
N ILE A 491 10.10 -13.66 -5.39
CA ILE A 491 9.80 -14.47 -6.57
C ILE A 491 9.33 -15.88 -6.20
N ALA A 492 9.96 -16.50 -5.19
CA ALA A 492 9.52 -17.80 -4.71
C ALA A 492 8.08 -17.76 -4.15
N GLU A 493 7.75 -16.72 -3.40
CA GLU A 493 6.42 -16.51 -2.83
C GLU A 493 5.38 -16.17 -3.91
N SER A 494 5.76 -15.34 -4.89
CA SER A 494 4.91 -14.98 -6.04
C SER A 494 4.58 -16.19 -6.91
N ASN A 495 5.51 -17.13 -7.07
CA ASN A 495 5.26 -18.41 -7.72
C ASN A 495 4.32 -19.29 -6.89
N ARG A 496 4.55 -19.39 -5.58
CA ARG A 496 3.72 -20.21 -4.67
C ARG A 496 2.27 -19.73 -4.65
N ASN A 497 2.06 -18.42 -4.66
CA ASN A 497 0.73 -17.82 -4.48
C ASN A 497 0.00 -17.59 -5.81
N GLY A 498 0.60 -18.00 -6.94
CA GLY A 498 0.00 -17.92 -8.28
C GLY A 498 0.11 -16.55 -8.96
N LEU A 499 0.68 -15.54 -8.30
CA LEU A 499 0.86 -14.19 -8.87
C LEU A 499 1.63 -14.22 -10.20
N LEU A 500 2.75 -14.94 -10.25
CA LEU A 500 3.56 -15.01 -11.47
C LEU A 500 2.84 -15.73 -12.61
N LYS A 501 2.12 -16.81 -12.31
CA LYS A 501 1.32 -17.55 -13.28
C LYS A 501 0.22 -16.67 -13.89
N ILE A 502 -0.48 -15.90 -13.06
CA ILE A 502 -1.59 -15.06 -13.53
C ILE A 502 -1.09 -13.83 -14.28
N LEU A 503 0.00 -13.21 -13.83
CA LEU A 503 0.65 -12.18 -14.61
C LEU A 503 1.14 -12.73 -15.96
N GLN A 504 1.61 -13.99 -16.03
CA GLN A 504 1.97 -14.61 -17.31
C GLN A 504 0.76 -14.84 -18.23
N GLU A 505 -0.45 -15.04 -17.69
CA GLU A 505 -1.66 -15.12 -18.50
C GLU A 505 -1.94 -13.82 -19.26
N SER A 506 -1.53 -12.66 -18.72
CA SER A 506 -1.62 -11.36 -19.43
C SER A 506 -0.76 -11.28 -20.68
N LEU A 507 0.15 -12.24 -20.85
CA LEU A 507 1.06 -12.29 -21.97
C LEU A 507 0.53 -13.12 -23.16
N HIS A 508 -0.56 -13.85 -22.98
CA HIS A 508 -1.15 -14.66 -24.05
C HIS A 508 -2.24 -13.86 -24.80
N THR A 509 -2.02 -13.68 -26.10
CA THR A 509 -2.79 -12.80 -27.01
C THR A 509 -4.25 -13.22 -27.24
N GLU A 510 -4.68 -14.36 -26.72
CA GLU A 510 -6.09 -14.78 -26.70
C GLU A 510 -6.90 -14.12 -25.56
N TYR A 511 -6.25 -13.48 -24.58
CA TYR A 511 -6.91 -12.78 -23.49
C TYR A 511 -7.16 -11.29 -23.81
N LYS A 512 -8.43 -10.86 -23.71
CA LYS A 512 -8.89 -9.48 -23.95
C LYS A 512 -8.64 -8.51 -22.79
N PHE A 513 -7.97 -8.91 -21.72
CA PHE A 513 -7.86 -8.14 -20.48
C PHE A 513 -6.47 -7.52 -20.34
N SER A 514 -6.42 -6.27 -19.86
CA SER A 514 -5.15 -5.63 -19.50
C SER A 514 -4.50 -6.33 -18.31
N THR A 515 -3.19 -6.18 -18.10
CA THR A 515 -2.51 -6.68 -16.89
C THR A 515 -3.18 -6.16 -15.62
N GLU A 516 -3.63 -4.91 -15.62
CA GLU A 516 -4.41 -4.32 -14.52
C GLU A 516 -5.71 -5.07 -14.30
N ALA A 517 -6.51 -5.30 -15.35
CA ALA A 517 -7.75 -6.07 -15.23
C ALA A 517 -7.51 -7.52 -14.79
N ILE A 518 -6.37 -8.11 -15.16
CA ILE A 518 -5.97 -9.45 -14.72
C ILE A 518 -5.54 -9.43 -13.25
N MET A 519 -4.85 -8.38 -12.81
CA MET A 519 -4.49 -8.17 -11.40
C MET A 519 -5.72 -7.89 -10.55
N ASP A 520 -6.63 -7.06 -11.03
CA ASP A 520 -7.92 -6.80 -10.40
C ASP A 520 -8.72 -8.11 -10.33
N ASN A 521 -8.80 -8.88 -11.42
CA ASN A 521 -9.41 -10.21 -11.41
C ASN A 521 -8.67 -11.20 -10.50
N TYR A 522 -7.36 -11.14 -10.37
CA TYR A 522 -6.59 -11.96 -9.43
C TYR A 522 -7.02 -11.61 -8.00
N TYR A 523 -7.04 -10.31 -7.66
CA TYR A 523 -7.50 -9.85 -6.36
C TYR A 523 -9.00 -10.04 -6.13
N GLU A 524 -9.82 -10.00 -7.18
CA GLU A 524 -11.25 -10.26 -7.16
C GLU A 524 -11.56 -11.74 -7.15
N SER A 525 -10.73 -12.62 -7.71
CA SER A 525 -10.87 -14.08 -7.61
C SER A 525 -10.64 -14.54 -6.17
N PHE A 526 -9.71 -13.88 -5.46
CA PHE A 526 -9.62 -13.95 -4.00
C PHE A 526 -10.89 -13.44 -3.29
N GLN A 527 -11.70 -12.57 -3.91
CA GLN A 527 -12.94 -12.04 -3.34
C GLN A 527 -14.21 -12.81 -3.76
N ALA A 528 -14.23 -13.43 -4.93
CA ALA A 528 -15.43 -13.91 -5.61
C ALA A 528 -15.41 -15.39 -6.01
N GLY A 529 -14.31 -16.13 -5.83
CA GLY A 529 -14.21 -17.51 -6.36
C GLY A 529 -13.30 -18.43 -5.57
N GLN A 530 -13.87 -19.08 -4.55
CA GLN A 530 -13.30 -20.14 -3.70
C GLN A 530 -12.14 -19.69 -2.80
N PHE A 531 -12.47 -19.34 -1.55
CA PHE A 531 -11.55 -19.47 -0.42
C PHE A 531 -11.11 -20.94 -0.38
N PRO A 532 -9.85 -21.33 -0.70
CA PRO A 532 -9.44 -22.73 -0.66
C PRO A 532 -9.40 -23.17 0.79
N TYR A 533 -10.46 -23.84 1.23
CA TYR A 533 -10.58 -24.30 2.60
C TYR A 533 -10.80 -25.80 2.65
N VAL A 534 -10.42 -26.39 3.76
CA VAL A 534 -10.91 -27.69 4.19
C VAL A 534 -12.02 -27.45 5.20
N LEU A 535 -13.22 -27.96 4.93
CA LEU A 535 -14.33 -27.96 5.87
C LEU A 535 -14.29 -29.27 6.62
N TYR A 536 -14.29 -29.17 7.94
CA TYR A 536 -14.48 -30.30 8.83
C TYR A 536 -15.89 -30.22 9.41
N GLY A 537 -16.67 -31.27 9.19
CA GLY A 537 -18.02 -31.45 9.69
C GLY A 537 -18.16 -32.67 10.60
N THR A 538 -19.40 -33.07 10.85
CA THR A 538 -19.70 -34.28 11.63
C THR A 538 -19.17 -35.55 10.96
N GLU A 539 -19.13 -35.59 9.62
CA GLU A 539 -18.56 -36.69 8.83
C GLU A 539 -17.05 -36.87 9.06
N ASP A 540 -16.32 -35.81 9.44
CA ASP A 540 -14.89 -35.82 9.71
C ASP A 540 -14.54 -36.08 11.20
N GLY A 541 -15.56 -36.27 12.04
CA GLY A 541 -15.42 -36.59 13.46
C GLY A 541 -15.65 -35.42 14.42
N LEU A 542 -16.16 -34.27 13.96
CA LEU A 542 -16.73 -33.28 14.88
C LEU A 542 -18.00 -33.86 15.56
N PRO A 543 -18.22 -33.59 16.86
CA PRO A 543 -19.43 -34.04 17.54
C PRO A 543 -20.67 -33.24 17.11
N GLN A 544 -20.49 -32.01 16.64
CA GLN A 544 -21.51 -31.12 16.10
C GLN A 544 -20.86 -30.01 15.26
N GLU A 545 -21.60 -29.49 14.29
CA GLU A 545 -21.16 -28.39 13.41
C GLU A 545 -21.20 -27.00 14.06
N ASP A 546 -21.92 -26.82 15.17
CA ASP A 546 -21.97 -25.55 15.89
C ASP A 546 -20.74 -25.40 16.79
N VAL A 547 -19.67 -24.81 16.23
CA VAL A 547 -18.36 -24.69 16.88
C VAL A 547 -18.19 -23.29 17.47
N LEU A 548 -18.22 -23.24 18.80
CA LEU A 548 -18.26 -22.00 19.59
C LEU A 548 -16.85 -21.45 19.90
N SER A 549 -15.84 -22.32 19.98
CA SER A 549 -14.48 -21.92 20.36
C SER A 549 -13.42 -22.79 19.71
N ILE A 550 -12.27 -22.17 19.37
CA ILE A 550 -11.10 -22.84 18.82
C ILE A 550 -9.86 -22.47 19.63
N LEU A 551 -8.97 -23.44 19.84
CA LEU A 551 -7.69 -23.24 20.50
C LEU A 551 -6.63 -24.18 19.88
N GLN A 552 -5.40 -23.71 19.70
CA GLN A 552 -4.26 -24.60 19.47
C GLN A 552 -3.53 -24.82 20.80
N ASP A 553 -3.26 -26.08 21.15
CA ASP A 553 -2.49 -26.40 22.35
C ASP A 553 -0.97 -26.26 22.15
N LYS A 554 -0.22 -26.46 23.24
CA LYS A 554 1.26 -26.37 23.17
C LYS A 554 1.91 -27.43 22.29
N ARG A 555 1.26 -28.58 22.10
CA ARG A 555 1.73 -29.69 21.27
C ARG A 555 1.39 -29.50 19.78
N GLY A 556 0.54 -28.53 19.47
CA GLY A 556 0.12 -28.20 18.11
C GLY A 556 -1.22 -28.79 17.71
N TYR A 557 -1.92 -29.49 18.61
CA TYR A 557 -3.27 -29.99 18.31
C TYR A 557 -4.26 -28.86 18.30
N MET A 558 -5.20 -28.93 17.36
CA MET A 558 -6.34 -28.03 17.31
C MET A 558 -7.47 -28.60 18.18
N TRP A 559 -8.16 -27.72 18.90
CA TRP A 559 -9.28 -28.05 19.76
C TRP A 559 -10.49 -27.25 19.34
N PHE A 560 -11.64 -27.92 19.25
CA PHE A 560 -12.91 -27.34 18.81
C PHE A 560 -13.97 -27.58 19.88
N GLY A 561 -14.47 -26.52 20.52
CA GLY A 561 -15.54 -26.59 21.52
C GLY A 561 -16.91 -26.43 20.87
N THR A 562 -17.83 -27.34 21.20
CA THR A 562 -19.20 -27.38 20.63
C THR A 562 -20.25 -27.54 21.73
N ASN A 563 -21.53 -27.50 21.37
CA ASN A 563 -22.62 -27.84 22.28
C ASN A 563 -22.71 -29.34 22.62
N ALA A 564 -22.02 -30.21 21.87
CA ALA A 564 -22.04 -31.67 22.04
C ALA A 564 -20.73 -32.25 22.60
N GLY A 565 -19.71 -31.43 22.84
CA GLY A 565 -18.41 -31.84 23.38
C GLY A 565 -17.25 -31.01 22.83
N ALA A 566 -16.03 -31.40 23.15
CA ALA A 566 -14.80 -30.87 22.54
C ALA A 566 -14.19 -31.90 21.58
N ALA A 567 -13.74 -31.47 20.41
CA ALA A 567 -12.96 -32.31 19.49
C ALA A 567 -11.50 -31.90 19.49
N ARG A 568 -10.59 -32.87 19.62
CA ARG A 568 -9.15 -32.69 19.43
C ARG A 568 -8.75 -33.20 18.05
N TYR A 569 -8.14 -32.35 17.23
CA TYR A 569 -7.65 -32.69 15.91
C TYR A 569 -6.12 -32.71 15.87
N ASN A 570 -5.58 -33.82 15.36
CA ASN A 570 -4.13 -34.04 15.26
C ASN A 570 -3.53 -33.76 13.87
N GLY A 571 -4.32 -33.23 12.94
CA GLY A 571 -3.93 -33.08 11.53
C GLY A 571 -4.36 -34.26 10.65
N ARG A 572 -4.97 -35.31 11.22
CA ARG A 572 -5.46 -36.48 10.48
C ARG A 572 -6.82 -36.97 10.96
N GLU A 573 -7.06 -37.02 12.26
CA GLU A 573 -8.29 -37.53 12.86
C GLU A 573 -8.73 -36.67 14.05
N MET A 574 -10.04 -36.69 14.32
CA MET A 574 -10.64 -36.03 15.48
C MET A 574 -10.96 -37.03 16.58
N GLN A 575 -10.59 -36.68 17.82
CA GLN A 575 -11.00 -37.39 19.01
C GLN A 575 -11.99 -36.53 19.81
N VAL A 576 -13.19 -37.05 20.02
CA VAL A 576 -14.26 -36.37 20.77
C VAL A 576 -14.12 -36.61 22.27
N TYR A 577 -14.31 -35.54 23.03
CA TYR A 577 -14.47 -35.52 24.48
C TYR A 577 -15.86 -34.97 24.82
N ASP A 578 -16.68 -35.74 25.54
CA ASP A 578 -18.04 -35.47 25.98
C ASP A 578 -18.23 -36.00 27.42
N ARG A 579 -19.48 -36.01 27.91
CA ARG A 579 -19.79 -36.48 29.26
C ARG A 579 -19.56 -37.98 29.47
N HIS A 580 -19.58 -38.80 28.43
CA HIS A 580 -19.34 -40.24 28.52
C HIS A 580 -17.85 -40.58 28.62
N ASN A 581 -16.96 -39.67 28.20
CA ASN A 581 -15.52 -39.90 28.15
C ASN A 581 -14.68 -38.90 28.97
N GLY A 582 -15.32 -38.12 29.84
CA GLY A 582 -14.68 -37.46 30.98
C GLY A 582 -15.01 -35.98 31.19
N LEU A 583 -15.70 -35.30 30.26
CA LEU A 583 -16.14 -33.93 30.51
C LEU A 583 -17.30 -33.90 31.54
N PRO A 584 -17.39 -32.87 32.40
CA PRO A 584 -18.52 -32.75 33.31
C PRO A 584 -19.84 -32.36 32.60
N GLY A 585 -19.74 -31.65 31.47
CA GLY A 585 -20.87 -31.25 30.63
C GLY A 585 -20.47 -31.19 29.15
N ASN A 586 -21.45 -31.33 28.25
CA ASN A 586 -21.21 -31.41 26.80
C ASN A 586 -20.98 -30.04 26.15
N ALA A 587 -21.73 -29.02 26.54
CA ALA A 587 -21.52 -27.68 25.97
C ALA A 587 -20.20 -27.10 26.47
N VAL A 588 -19.24 -26.91 25.57
CA VAL A 588 -17.91 -26.34 25.82
C VAL A 588 -17.85 -24.93 25.23
N ASN A 589 -18.00 -23.93 26.09
CA ASN A 589 -18.13 -22.52 25.69
C ASN A 589 -16.78 -21.81 25.53
N GLY A 590 -15.75 -22.27 26.24
CA GLY A 590 -14.44 -21.67 26.21
C GLY A 590 -13.35 -22.63 26.65
N MET A 591 -12.16 -22.43 26.10
CA MET A 591 -10.98 -23.25 26.40
C MET A 591 -9.78 -22.35 26.63
N ALA A 592 -8.89 -22.76 27.52
CA ALA A 592 -7.62 -22.07 27.74
C ALA A 592 -6.49 -23.07 28.00
N VAL A 593 -5.27 -22.68 27.61
CA VAL A 593 -4.05 -23.42 27.89
C VAL A 593 -3.12 -22.58 28.76
N ASP A 594 -2.60 -23.16 29.84
CA ASP A 594 -1.65 -22.47 30.70
C ASP A 594 -0.19 -22.65 30.23
N SER A 595 0.75 -22.00 30.93
CA SER A 595 2.18 -22.08 30.60
C SER A 595 2.78 -23.48 30.73
N SER A 596 2.15 -24.40 31.46
CA SER A 596 2.58 -25.81 31.54
C SER A 596 2.07 -26.67 30.38
N GLY A 597 1.11 -26.15 29.60
CA GLY A 597 0.40 -26.92 28.58
C GLY A 597 -0.84 -27.66 29.11
N THR A 598 -1.28 -27.35 30.34
CA THR A 598 -2.53 -27.88 30.89
C THR A 598 -3.71 -27.16 30.26
N LEU A 599 -4.69 -27.93 29.78
CA LEU A 599 -5.90 -27.44 29.15
C LEU A 599 -7.05 -27.39 30.15
N TYR A 600 -7.85 -26.33 30.05
CA TYR A 600 -9.03 -26.09 30.84
C TYR A 600 -10.24 -25.92 29.93
N PHE A 601 -11.30 -26.67 30.19
CA PHE A 601 -12.55 -26.64 29.41
C PHE A 601 -13.65 -26.05 30.28
N ALA A 602 -14.16 -24.86 29.93
CA ALA A 602 -15.37 -24.31 30.53
C ALA A 602 -16.59 -24.98 29.94
N THR A 603 -17.30 -25.76 30.75
CA THR A 603 -18.46 -26.51 30.31
C THR A 603 -19.75 -26.03 30.99
N SER A 604 -20.89 -26.47 30.48
CA SER A 604 -22.21 -26.29 31.10
C SER A 604 -22.37 -26.90 32.50
N ARG A 605 -21.44 -27.74 32.98
CA ARG A 605 -21.56 -28.44 34.28
C ARG A 605 -20.24 -28.54 35.06
N GLY A 606 -19.25 -27.71 34.75
CA GLY A 606 -18.00 -27.64 35.51
C GLY A 606 -16.81 -27.27 34.63
N ILE A 607 -15.63 -27.22 35.25
CA ILE A 607 -14.36 -27.06 34.55
C ILE A 607 -13.65 -28.41 34.45
N ALA A 608 -13.42 -28.89 33.23
CA ALA A 608 -12.58 -30.08 33.01
C ALA A 608 -11.12 -29.66 32.86
N VAL A 609 -10.19 -30.43 33.44
CA VAL A 609 -8.76 -30.18 33.36
C VAL A 609 -8.04 -31.36 32.75
N MET A 610 -7.30 -31.09 31.68
CA MET A 610 -6.53 -32.09 30.95
C MET A 610 -5.05 -31.75 31.00
N ALA A 611 -4.27 -32.68 31.54
CA ALA A 611 -2.83 -32.68 31.42
C ALA A 611 -2.41 -33.95 30.67
N GLY A 612 -1.64 -33.78 29.58
CA GLY A 612 -1.36 -34.86 28.65
C GLY A 612 -2.52 -35.11 27.69
N GLU A 613 -3.10 -36.32 27.72
CA GLU A 613 -4.17 -36.75 26.78
C GLU A 613 -5.47 -37.19 27.46
N LYS A 614 -5.51 -37.14 28.79
CA LYS A 614 -6.66 -37.57 29.59
C LYS A 614 -7.12 -36.44 30.49
N ILE A 615 -8.44 -36.33 30.64
CA ILE A 615 -9.04 -35.48 31.66
C ILE A 615 -8.64 -36.07 33.02
N GLN A 616 -7.91 -35.30 33.81
CA GLN A 616 -7.38 -35.75 35.10
C GLN A 616 -8.24 -35.28 36.27
N ARG A 617 -8.90 -34.14 36.11
CA ARG A 617 -9.63 -33.50 37.19
C ARG A 617 -10.83 -32.73 36.68
N ILE A 618 -11.88 -32.70 37.50
CA ILE A 618 -13.05 -31.85 37.33
C ILE A 618 -13.10 -30.90 38.53
N PHE A 619 -13.32 -29.61 38.26
CA PHE A 619 -13.56 -28.59 39.26
C PHE A 619 -15.00 -28.09 39.15
N LEU A 620 -15.59 -27.74 40.30
CA LEU A 620 -16.87 -27.02 40.38
C LEU A 620 -17.99 -27.76 39.61
N GLU A 621 -18.09 -29.07 39.82
CA GLU A 621 -19.07 -29.91 39.15
C GLU A 621 -20.51 -29.48 39.48
N GLY A 622 -21.34 -29.37 38.46
CA GLY A 622 -22.73 -28.89 38.56
C GLY A 622 -22.92 -27.41 38.23
N GLU A 623 -21.85 -26.62 38.13
CA GLU A 623 -21.92 -25.19 37.79
C GLU A 623 -21.62 -24.92 36.31
N PRO A 624 -22.34 -24.00 35.63
CA PRO A 624 -22.07 -23.63 34.25
C PRO A 624 -20.99 -22.53 34.14
N PHE A 625 -20.08 -22.70 33.19
CA PHE A 625 -19.02 -21.73 32.90
C PHE A 625 -19.07 -21.26 31.45
N ALA A 626 -18.93 -19.95 31.26
CA ALA A 626 -18.89 -19.30 29.96
C ALA A 626 -17.47 -19.26 29.37
N GLY A 627 -16.43 -19.26 30.22
CA GLY A 627 -15.05 -19.20 29.76
C GLY A 627 -14.03 -19.42 30.86
N VAL A 628 -12.77 -19.59 30.42
CA VAL A 628 -11.59 -19.64 31.28
C VAL A 628 -10.58 -18.61 30.79
N TYR A 629 -10.03 -17.82 31.72
CA TYR A 629 -8.97 -16.88 31.44
C TYR A 629 -7.72 -17.22 32.26
N VAL A 630 -6.55 -17.25 31.63
CA VAL A 630 -5.26 -17.47 32.32
C VAL A 630 -4.53 -16.13 32.37
N ASP A 631 -4.28 -15.63 33.57
CA ASP A 631 -3.59 -14.35 33.74
C ASP A 631 -2.06 -14.48 33.68
N SER A 632 -1.37 -13.34 33.75
CA SER A 632 0.10 -13.27 33.74
C SER A 632 0.77 -13.96 34.93
N PHE A 633 0.04 -14.17 36.04
CA PHE A 633 0.49 -14.89 37.23
C PHE A 633 0.15 -16.38 37.19
N GLN A 634 -0.44 -16.86 36.10
CA GLN A 634 -0.91 -18.23 35.93
C GLN A 634 -2.10 -18.60 36.85
N ASN A 635 -2.84 -17.62 37.37
CA ASN A 635 -4.15 -17.92 37.93
C ASN A 635 -5.13 -18.20 36.79
N LYS A 636 -6.05 -19.13 37.03
CA LYS A 636 -7.11 -19.48 36.11
C LYS A 636 -8.43 -18.95 36.66
N TRP A 637 -8.98 -17.99 35.95
CA TRP A 637 -10.26 -17.39 36.26
C TRP A 637 -11.36 -18.12 35.51
N PHE A 638 -12.31 -18.70 36.25
CA PHE A 638 -13.46 -19.41 35.72
C PHE A 638 -14.68 -18.50 35.78
N LEU A 639 -15.17 -18.12 34.60
CA LEU A 639 -16.26 -17.18 34.45
C LEU A 639 -17.60 -17.93 34.45
N GLY A 640 -18.22 -18.06 35.62
CA GLY A 640 -19.55 -18.65 35.78
C GLY A 640 -20.63 -17.57 35.94
N ASN A 641 -21.89 -17.97 35.73
CA ASN A 641 -23.05 -17.12 36.01
C ASN A 641 -23.88 -17.75 37.15
N PRO A 642 -23.93 -17.15 38.36
CA PRO A 642 -23.35 -15.84 38.75
C PRO A 642 -21.95 -15.94 39.39
N ALA A 643 -21.33 -17.11 39.46
CA ALA A 643 -20.14 -17.33 40.27
C ALA A 643 -18.82 -17.15 39.50
N LEU A 644 -17.98 -16.24 39.96
CA LEU A 644 -16.58 -16.12 39.56
C LEU A 644 -15.71 -16.98 40.48
N HIS A 645 -14.80 -17.76 39.91
CA HIS A 645 -13.83 -18.53 40.69
C HIS A 645 -12.41 -18.30 40.17
N MET A 646 -11.43 -18.38 41.07
CA MET A 646 -10.01 -18.28 40.72
C MET A 646 -9.28 -19.51 41.25
N LEU A 647 -8.59 -20.22 40.37
CA LEU A 647 -7.62 -21.26 40.70
C LEU A 647 -6.21 -20.69 40.65
N SER A 648 -5.54 -20.62 41.79
CA SER A 648 -4.16 -20.16 41.89
C SER A 648 -3.15 -21.22 41.40
N PRO A 649 -1.90 -20.83 41.07
CA PRO A 649 -0.85 -21.76 40.67
C PRO A 649 -0.52 -22.85 41.70
N ASP A 650 -0.70 -22.58 42.99
CA ASP A 650 -0.54 -23.57 44.08
C ASP A 650 -1.74 -24.50 44.24
N GLY A 651 -2.76 -24.38 43.37
CA GLY A 651 -3.90 -25.28 43.31
C GLY A 651 -5.05 -24.94 44.25
N LYS A 652 -5.04 -23.77 44.89
CA LYS A 652 -6.14 -23.31 45.74
C LYS A 652 -7.22 -22.66 44.90
N ILE A 653 -8.48 -22.96 45.23
CA ILE A 653 -9.64 -22.33 44.61
C ILE A 653 -10.22 -21.32 45.58
N VAL A 654 -10.42 -20.10 45.08
CA VAL A 654 -11.18 -19.05 45.75
C VAL A 654 -12.46 -18.83 44.96
N SER A 655 -13.60 -18.92 45.64
CA SER A 655 -14.92 -18.69 45.05
C SER A 655 -15.47 -17.34 45.49
N TYR A 656 -16.03 -16.61 44.54
CA TYR A 656 -16.62 -15.28 44.72
C TYR A 656 -18.13 -15.28 44.40
N ALA A 657 -18.79 -16.42 44.59
CA ALA A 657 -20.21 -16.59 44.29
C ALA A 657 -21.09 -15.57 45.04
N GLY A 658 -21.88 -14.80 44.29
CA GLY A 658 -22.78 -13.77 44.84
C GLY A 658 -22.08 -12.48 45.28
N SER A 659 -20.75 -12.40 45.19
CA SER A 659 -19.98 -11.18 45.50
C SER A 659 -19.84 -10.22 44.31
N ILE A 660 -20.03 -10.72 43.09
CA ILE A 660 -19.95 -9.96 41.84
C ILE A 660 -21.01 -10.46 40.85
N PRO A 661 -21.60 -9.59 40.00
CA PRO A 661 -22.45 -10.02 38.90
C PRO A 661 -21.67 -10.82 37.84
N ALA A 662 -22.39 -11.32 36.83
CA ALA A 662 -21.77 -12.01 35.71
C ALA A 662 -20.71 -11.12 35.02
N VAL A 663 -19.49 -11.67 34.91
CA VAL A 663 -18.34 -10.99 34.32
C VAL A 663 -18.34 -11.21 32.81
N SER A 664 -18.28 -10.13 32.04
CA SER A 664 -18.18 -10.16 30.57
C SER A 664 -16.74 -10.04 30.07
N ASP A 665 -15.88 -9.35 30.80
CA ASP A 665 -14.48 -9.11 30.44
C ASP A 665 -13.66 -8.81 31.70
N MET A 666 -12.34 -9.01 31.63
CA MET A 666 -11.47 -8.69 32.77
C MET A 666 -10.08 -8.22 32.34
N GLY A 667 -9.43 -7.49 33.25
CA GLY A 667 -8.09 -6.97 33.06
C GLY A 667 -7.32 -6.95 34.37
N CYS A 668 -6.01 -7.14 34.28
CA CYS A 668 -5.12 -7.13 35.43
C CYS A 668 -4.00 -6.11 35.22
N ILE A 669 -3.64 -5.39 36.28
CA ILE A 669 -2.38 -4.63 36.34
C ILE A 669 -1.36 -5.49 37.08
N PRO A 670 -0.38 -6.09 36.40
CA PRO A 670 0.54 -7.02 37.04
C PRO A 670 1.34 -6.37 38.17
N LYS A 671 1.75 -5.11 38.00
CA LYS A 671 2.58 -4.40 38.98
C LYS A 671 1.91 -4.27 40.35
N THR A 672 0.60 -4.06 40.38
CA THR A 672 -0.18 -3.85 41.61
C THR A 672 -1.01 -5.08 42.00
N ARG A 673 -1.13 -6.07 41.11
CA ARG A 673 -2.05 -7.21 41.23
C ARG A 673 -3.52 -6.78 41.38
N SER A 674 -3.89 -5.65 40.77
CA SER A 674 -5.26 -5.16 40.75
C SER A 674 -6.02 -5.82 39.59
N TYR A 675 -7.22 -6.34 39.87
CA TYR A 675 -8.09 -6.93 38.84
C TYR A 675 -9.35 -6.10 38.68
N PHE A 676 -9.67 -5.77 37.44
CA PHE A 676 -10.85 -5.03 37.04
C PHE A 676 -11.76 -5.93 36.23
N PHE A 677 -13.06 -5.90 36.53
CA PHE A 677 -14.06 -6.78 35.96
C PHE A 677 -15.16 -5.94 35.31
N ALA A 678 -15.41 -6.17 34.02
CA ALA A 678 -16.57 -5.64 33.33
C ALA A 678 -17.79 -6.52 33.66
N THR A 679 -18.89 -5.90 34.07
CA THR A 679 -20.13 -6.61 34.41
C THR A 679 -21.35 -5.85 33.91
N SER A 680 -22.51 -6.51 33.95
CA SER A 680 -23.81 -5.89 33.66
C SER A 680 -24.18 -4.75 34.61
N GLU A 681 -23.49 -4.59 35.74
CA GLU A 681 -23.72 -3.51 36.71
C GLU A 681 -22.57 -2.48 36.73
N GLY A 682 -21.54 -2.66 35.92
CA GLY A 682 -20.40 -1.76 35.80
C GLY A 682 -19.08 -2.41 36.12
N ILE A 683 -18.08 -1.58 36.44
CA ILE A 683 -16.71 -2.02 36.68
C ILE A 683 -16.55 -2.33 38.15
N PHE A 684 -16.03 -3.52 38.45
CA PHE A 684 -15.66 -3.90 39.81
C PHE A 684 -14.14 -4.06 39.92
N LEU A 685 -13.57 -3.63 41.05
CA LEU A 685 -12.20 -3.86 41.45
C LEU A 685 -12.16 -4.96 42.51
N LEU A 686 -11.31 -5.96 42.34
CA LEU A 686 -10.97 -6.89 43.40
C LEU A 686 -9.84 -6.30 44.25
N ASN A 687 -10.14 -6.05 45.53
CA ASN A 687 -9.13 -5.58 46.47
C ASN A 687 -8.19 -6.70 46.91
N PRO A 688 -6.98 -6.36 47.41
CA PRO A 688 -6.07 -7.34 48.01
C PRO A 688 -6.68 -8.16 49.16
N GLY A 689 -7.71 -7.63 49.84
CA GLY A 689 -8.44 -8.32 50.90
C GLY A 689 -9.46 -9.36 50.42
N GLY A 690 -9.74 -9.45 49.12
CA GLY A 690 -10.70 -10.40 48.54
C GLY A 690 -12.10 -9.83 48.30
N ASP A 691 -12.37 -8.59 48.74
CA ASP A 691 -13.65 -7.92 48.53
C ASP A 691 -13.72 -7.21 47.17
N PHE A 692 -14.91 -7.19 46.58
CA PHE A 692 -15.19 -6.42 45.37
C PHE A 692 -15.73 -5.03 45.69
N ILE A 693 -15.14 -4.02 45.07
CA ILE A 693 -15.65 -2.64 45.08
C ILE A 693 -16.23 -2.33 43.71
N ARG A 694 -17.51 -1.94 43.67
CA ARG A 694 -18.12 -1.37 42.47
C ARG A 694 -17.60 0.06 42.24
N LEU A 695 -16.93 0.27 41.11
CA LEU A 695 -16.31 1.55 40.75
C LEU A 695 -17.22 2.40 39.85
N THR A 696 -18.09 1.78 39.05
CA THR A 696 -19.01 2.49 38.17
C THR A 696 -20.43 1.92 38.26
N SER A 697 -21.44 2.74 37.96
CA SER A 697 -22.85 2.37 38.01
C SER A 697 -23.42 1.89 36.66
N GLU A 698 -22.78 2.27 35.55
CA GLU A 698 -23.22 1.95 34.20
C GLU A 698 -22.66 0.60 33.75
N PRO A 699 -23.44 -0.25 33.05
CA PRO A 699 -22.97 -1.54 32.52
C PRO A 699 -21.70 -1.39 31.69
N CYS A 700 -20.70 -2.23 31.98
CA CYS A 700 -19.45 -2.28 31.24
C CYS A 700 -19.49 -3.48 30.29
N LEU A 701 -19.34 -3.24 28.99
CA LEU A 701 -19.42 -4.27 27.96
C LEU A 701 -18.07 -4.97 27.77
N SER A 702 -17.01 -4.19 27.61
CA SER A 702 -15.64 -4.67 27.44
C SER A 702 -14.66 -3.67 28.07
N LEU A 703 -13.51 -4.17 28.49
CA LEU A 703 -12.42 -3.35 29.01
C LEU A 703 -11.07 -3.82 28.48
N LEU A 704 -10.13 -2.88 28.39
CA LEU A 704 -8.73 -3.12 28.03
C LEU A 704 -7.85 -2.26 28.93
N ILE A 705 -6.81 -2.85 29.51
CA ILE A 705 -5.79 -2.10 30.25
C ILE A 705 -4.59 -1.90 29.32
N ASP A 706 -4.27 -0.65 29.02
CA ASP A 706 -3.15 -0.30 28.16
C ASP A 706 -1.80 -0.35 28.91
N PRO A 707 -0.65 -0.32 28.22
CA PRO A 707 0.66 -0.35 28.86
C PRO A 707 0.96 0.83 29.79
N ASN A 708 0.21 1.93 29.69
CA ASN A 708 0.32 3.10 30.56
C ASN A 708 -0.62 3.01 31.78
N GLU A 709 -1.20 1.83 32.03
CA GLU A 709 -2.14 1.57 33.11
C GLU A 709 -3.44 2.39 33.01
N ASN A 710 -3.84 2.81 31.80
CA ASN A 710 -5.18 3.34 31.58
C ASN A 710 -6.17 2.22 31.29
N ILE A 711 -7.37 2.35 31.84
CA ILE A 711 -8.49 1.48 31.58
C ILE A 711 -9.33 2.11 30.50
N TRP A 712 -9.32 1.48 29.33
CA TRP A 712 -10.29 1.69 28.28
C TRP A 712 -11.50 0.83 28.58
N TYR A 713 -12.69 1.41 28.57
CA TYR A 713 -13.91 0.65 28.81
C TYR A 713 -15.06 1.18 28.00
N SER A 714 -15.92 0.27 27.55
CA SER A 714 -17.12 0.60 26.79
C SER A 714 -18.38 0.35 27.59
N THR A 715 -19.37 1.22 27.39
CA THR A 715 -20.72 1.11 27.93
C THR A 715 -21.74 1.29 26.80
N PRO A 716 -23.04 1.00 27.01
CA PRO A 716 -24.08 1.32 26.04
C PRO A 716 -24.10 2.81 25.62
N LYS A 717 -23.56 3.71 26.45
CA LYS A 717 -23.52 5.15 26.21
C LYS A 717 -22.25 5.63 25.53
N GLY A 718 -21.20 4.81 25.44
CA GLY A 718 -19.97 5.24 24.78
C GLY A 718 -18.69 4.51 25.19
N LEU A 719 -17.57 5.04 24.72
CA LEU A 719 -16.23 4.59 25.05
C LEU A 719 -15.56 5.62 25.95
N PHE A 720 -14.88 5.13 26.98
CA PHE A 720 -14.27 5.94 28.02
C PHE A 720 -12.85 5.47 28.31
N ILE A 721 -12.03 6.39 28.81
CA ILE A 721 -10.69 6.10 29.32
C ILE A 721 -10.46 6.83 30.65
N ILE A 722 -9.76 6.16 31.57
CA ILE A 722 -9.34 6.71 32.86
C ILE A 722 -8.08 5.98 33.34
N GLY A 723 -7.20 6.67 34.07
CA GLY A 723 -6.08 6.02 34.76
C GLY A 723 -6.60 5.03 35.81
N ALA A 724 -6.03 3.83 35.88
CA ALA A 724 -6.52 2.79 36.78
C ALA A 724 -6.51 3.22 38.26
N SER A 725 -5.47 3.93 38.68
CA SER A 725 -5.35 4.49 40.04
C SER A 725 -6.46 5.51 40.34
N ASP A 726 -6.73 6.42 39.40
CA ASP A 726 -7.79 7.42 39.56
C ASP A 726 -9.18 6.78 39.60
N LEU A 727 -9.40 5.72 38.82
CA LEU A 727 -10.64 4.95 38.88
C LEU A 727 -10.80 4.23 40.23
N ALA A 728 -9.74 3.58 40.71
CA ALA A 728 -9.73 2.90 42.01
C ALA A 728 -9.99 3.85 43.19
N GLU A 729 -9.52 5.10 43.08
CA GLU A 729 -9.78 6.17 44.06
C GLU A 729 -11.15 6.85 43.90
N GLY A 730 -11.97 6.39 42.94
CA GLY A 730 -13.31 6.94 42.70
C GLY A 730 -13.32 8.34 42.07
N LYS A 731 -12.22 8.76 41.43
CA LYS A 731 -12.11 10.08 40.77
C LYS A 731 -12.80 10.09 39.41
N LEU A 732 -14.11 9.81 39.41
CA LEU A 732 -14.91 9.71 38.19
C LEU A 732 -14.95 11.01 37.35
N HIS A 733 -14.65 12.16 37.97
CA HIS A 733 -14.50 13.44 37.26
C HIS A 733 -13.31 13.46 36.28
N GLN A 734 -12.36 12.53 36.39
CA GLN A 734 -11.23 12.38 35.45
C GLN A 734 -11.54 11.45 34.28
N VAL A 735 -12.71 10.81 34.26
CA VAL A 735 -13.13 9.97 33.14
C VAL A 735 -13.23 10.83 31.89
N ARG A 736 -12.52 10.43 30.84
CA ARG A 736 -12.60 11.05 29.52
C ARG A 736 -13.49 10.20 28.62
N ARG A 737 -14.56 10.79 28.10
CA ARG A 737 -15.34 10.20 27.02
C ARG A 737 -14.60 10.39 25.70
N LEU A 738 -14.49 9.33 24.92
CA LEU A 738 -13.70 9.31 23.68
C LEU A 738 -14.56 9.37 22.41
N ASN A 739 -15.89 9.21 22.51
CA ASN A 739 -16.78 9.17 21.36
C ASN A 739 -16.61 10.36 20.42
N GLU A 740 -16.64 11.57 20.96
CA GLU A 740 -16.59 12.79 20.18
C GLU A 740 -15.21 12.99 19.54
N THR A 741 -14.14 12.76 20.31
CA THR A 741 -12.76 12.92 19.84
C THR A 741 -12.39 11.89 18.78
N LEU A 742 -12.76 10.62 19.00
CA LEU A 742 -12.50 9.53 18.07
C LEU A 742 -13.52 9.50 16.92
N GLY A 743 -14.55 10.35 16.93
CA GLY A 743 -15.57 10.35 15.89
C GLY A 743 -16.40 9.07 15.82
N LEU A 744 -16.59 8.39 16.96
CA LEU A 744 -17.37 7.16 17.04
C LEU A 744 -18.85 7.49 16.81
N SER A 745 -19.29 7.32 15.57
CA SER A 745 -20.70 7.30 15.19
C SER A 745 -21.10 5.85 14.99
N GLY A 746 -22.21 5.39 15.54
CA GLY A 746 -22.62 3.96 15.48
C GLY A 746 -23.09 3.44 16.83
N GLY A 747 -23.52 2.17 16.87
CA GLY A 747 -23.96 1.49 18.09
C GLY A 747 -22.87 1.36 19.16
N ALA A 748 -23.22 0.81 20.31
CA ALA A 748 -22.28 0.64 21.43
C ALA A 748 -21.04 -0.19 21.03
N ILE A 749 -19.87 0.22 21.51
CA ILE A 749 -18.64 -0.58 21.35
C ILE A 749 -18.77 -1.85 22.19
N LYS A 750 -18.80 -3.01 21.53
CA LYS A 750 -18.98 -4.33 22.12
C LYS A 750 -17.68 -4.94 22.62
N LYS A 751 -16.57 -4.69 21.91
CA LYS A 751 -15.26 -5.26 22.24
C LYS A 751 -14.15 -4.24 21.97
N ILE A 752 -13.16 -4.24 22.86
CA ILE A 752 -11.92 -3.47 22.73
C ILE A 752 -10.78 -4.50 22.63
N LEU A 753 -9.95 -4.40 21.59
CA LEU A 753 -8.83 -5.31 21.36
C LEU A 753 -7.55 -4.49 21.21
N ALA A 754 -6.46 -4.96 21.81
CA ALA A 754 -5.13 -4.42 21.54
C ALA A 754 -4.58 -5.05 20.26
N SER A 755 -4.02 -4.22 19.38
CA SER A 755 -3.16 -4.66 18.28
C SER A 755 -1.79 -5.04 18.81
N ARG A 756 -1.09 -5.91 18.08
CA ARG A 756 0.28 -6.35 18.40
C ARG A 756 1.31 -5.21 18.48
N TYR A 757 1.04 -4.09 17.80
CA TYR A 757 1.92 -2.90 17.79
C TYR A 757 1.47 -1.82 18.79
N GLY A 758 0.53 -2.13 19.69
CA GLY A 758 0.04 -1.19 20.70
C GLY A 758 -1.07 -0.25 20.23
N GLY A 759 -1.57 -0.41 19.00
CA GLY A 759 -2.83 0.22 18.57
C GLY A 759 -4.05 -0.40 19.24
N VAL A 760 -5.21 0.25 19.11
CA VAL A 760 -6.48 -0.27 19.67
C VAL A 760 -7.52 -0.43 18.57
N TRP A 761 -8.13 -1.61 18.51
CA TRP A 761 -9.29 -1.91 17.69
C TRP A 761 -10.57 -1.83 18.53
N LEU A 762 -11.59 -1.16 18.01
CA LEU A 762 -12.90 -1.03 18.65
C LEU A 762 -13.94 -1.69 17.77
N LEU A 763 -14.73 -2.61 18.29
CA LEU A 763 -15.78 -3.29 17.55
C LEU A 763 -17.15 -2.81 17.99
N SER A 764 -18.03 -2.50 17.05
CA SER A 764 -19.47 -2.31 17.23
C SER A 764 -20.24 -3.32 16.37
N ASP A 765 -21.58 -3.30 16.43
CA ASP A 765 -22.40 -4.28 15.70
C ASP A 765 -22.15 -4.24 14.18
N TYR A 766 -21.94 -3.06 13.58
CA TYR A 766 -21.83 -2.89 12.12
C TYR A 766 -20.60 -2.11 11.67
N ARG A 767 -19.75 -1.70 12.60
CA ARG A 767 -18.53 -0.93 12.34
C ARG A 767 -17.42 -1.42 13.24
N PHE A 768 -16.20 -1.35 12.77
CA PHE A 768 -15.03 -1.39 13.65
C PHE A 768 -14.15 -0.17 13.41
N TYR A 769 -13.31 0.16 14.37
CA TYR A 769 -12.48 1.36 14.33
C TYR A 769 -11.06 1.03 14.69
N GLN A 770 -10.11 1.63 13.97
CA GLN A 770 -8.71 1.64 14.33
C GLN A 770 -8.36 2.95 15.03
N VAL A 771 -7.86 2.85 16.25
CA VAL A 771 -7.41 3.99 17.02
C VAL A 771 -5.88 4.04 16.96
N PHE A 772 -5.37 5.03 16.22
CA PHE A 772 -3.95 5.34 16.16
C PHE A 772 -3.51 6.30 17.27
N SER A 773 -4.41 7.24 17.63
CA SER A 773 -4.16 8.26 18.63
C SER A 773 -5.46 8.70 19.28
N LEU A 774 -5.39 9.02 20.58
CA LEU A 774 -6.49 9.62 21.34
C LEU A 774 -6.82 11.06 20.89
N HIS A 775 -5.96 11.67 20.06
CA HIS A 775 -6.10 13.03 19.58
C HIS A 775 -6.51 13.10 18.11
N GLN A 776 -6.89 11.98 17.50
CA GLN A 776 -7.33 11.93 16.11
C GLN A 776 -8.65 11.15 16.03
N ARG A 777 -9.42 11.38 14.97
CA ARG A 777 -10.58 10.51 14.72
C ARG A 777 -10.08 9.09 14.47
N ALA A 778 -10.77 8.12 15.05
CA ALA A 778 -10.50 6.73 14.73
C ALA A 778 -10.87 6.48 13.27
N LYS A 779 -10.06 5.69 12.57
CA LYS A 779 -10.39 5.25 11.22
C LYS A 779 -11.55 4.27 11.33
N ALA A 780 -12.73 4.71 10.93
CA ALA A 780 -13.93 3.87 10.94
C ALA A 780 -13.94 2.98 9.71
N PHE A 781 -14.35 1.73 9.89
CA PHE A 781 -14.60 0.78 8.82
C PHE A 781 -16.08 0.43 8.79
N GLU A 782 -16.71 0.66 7.64
CA GLU A 782 -18.17 0.60 7.46
C GLU A 782 -18.58 0.21 6.03
N GLN A 783 -19.89 0.10 5.79
CA GLN A 783 -20.43 -0.41 4.53
C GLN A 783 -20.00 0.39 3.29
N GLU A 784 -19.95 1.73 3.39
CA GLU A 784 -19.56 2.60 2.28
C GLU A 784 -18.11 2.37 1.81
N ILE A 785 -17.27 1.79 2.67
CA ILE A 785 -15.89 1.44 2.34
C ILE A 785 -15.68 -0.08 2.18
N GLY A 786 -16.77 -0.82 1.93
CA GLY A 786 -16.73 -2.23 1.53
C GLY A 786 -16.91 -3.24 2.65
N LEU A 787 -17.29 -2.83 3.87
CA LEU A 787 -17.65 -3.75 4.95
C LEU A 787 -19.02 -4.40 4.69
N LYS A 788 -19.18 -5.68 5.02
CA LYS A 788 -20.48 -6.35 4.89
C LYS A 788 -21.55 -5.72 5.80
N ASN A 789 -22.76 -5.56 5.28
CA ASN A 789 -23.93 -5.16 6.07
C ASN A 789 -24.49 -6.34 6.88
N ASN A 790 -23.70 -6.84 7.83
CA ASN A 790 -24.03 -7.91 8.76
C ASN A 790 -23.44 -7.60 10.14
N THR A 791 -23.92 -8.27 11.19
CA THR A 791 -23.36 -8.10 12.53
C THR A 791 -21.95 -8.67 12.61
N ILE A 792 -20.98 -7.88 13.07
CA ILE A 792 -19.61 -8.33 13.37
C ILE A 792 -19.65 -9.20 14.63
N LEU A 793 -19.15 -10.43 14.52
CA LEU A 793 -19.14 -11.41 15.60
C LEU A 793 -17.73 -11.66 16.16
N SER A 794 -16.70 -11.55 15.31
CA SER A 794 -15.32 -11.79 15.70
C SER A 794 -14.34 -10.93 14.91
N LEU A 795 -13.19 -10.65 15.52
CA LEU A 795 -12.08 -9.95 14.89
C LEU A 795 -10.77 -10.60 15.33
N TYR A 796 -9.88 -10.87 14.38
CA TYR A 796 -8.59 -11.50 14.63
C TYR A 796 -7.50 -10.86 13.76
N GLU A 797 -6.37 -10.50 14.37
CA GLU A 797 -5.19 -9.99 13.67
C GLU A 797 -4.17 -11.12 13.54
N ASP A 798 -3.83 -11.51 12.31
CA ASP A 798 -2.87 -12.58 12.05
C ASP A 798 -1.41 -12.10 12.12
N THR A 799 -0.45 -13.02 11.99
CA THR A 799 0.98 -12.70 12.08
C THR A 799 1.52 -11.87 10.92
N GLU A 800 0.78 -11.74 9.83
CA GLU A 800 1.09 -10.93 8.66
C GLU A 800 0.34 -9.59 8.68
N ASP A 801 -0.25 -9.23 9.82
CA ASP A 801 -0.99 -8.01 10.07
C ASP A 801 -2.27 -7.90 9.21
N ASN A 802 -2.81 -9.02 8.75
CA ASN A 802 -4.14 -9.03 8.15
C ASN A 802 -5.20 -9.12 9.24
N LEU A 803 -6.29 -8.39 9.03
CA LEU A 803 -7.41 -8.37 9.94
C LEU A 803 -8.54 -9.24 9.40
N TRP A 804 -8.84 -10.33 10.09
CA TRP A 804 -9.94 -11.24 9.80
C TRP A 804 -11.17 -10.82 10.58
N ILE A 805 -12.28 -10.60 9.88
CA ILE A 805 -13.53 -10.08 10.43
C ILE A 805 -14.61 -11.13 10.17
N GLY A 806 -15.09 -11.77 11.23
CA GLY A 806 -16.19 -12.73 11.17
C GLY A 806 -17.54 -12.05 11.36
N PHE A 807 -18.52 -12.40 10.56
CA PHE A 807 -19.87 -11.85 10.59
C PHE A 807 -20.92 -12.93 10.81
N SER A 808 -22.16 -12.50 11.06
CA SER A 808 -23.36 -13.35 11.03
C SER A 808 -23.69 -13.96 9.68
N GLY A 809 -22.81 -13.86 8.67
CA GLY A 809 -23.04 -14.43 7.35
C GLY A 809 -21.76 -14.54 6.53
N GLY A 810 -20.62 -14.85 7.16
CA GLY A 810 -19.35 -15.09 6.47
C GLY A 810 -18.16 -14.39 7.10
N LEU A 811 -17.10 -14.24 6.31
CA LEU A 811 -15.78 -13.76 6.72
C LEU A 811 -15.27 -12.69 5.74
N GLN A 812 -14.51 -11.73 6.22
CA GLN A 812 -13.79 -10.73 5.42
C GLN A 812 -12.36 -10.64 5.92
N ARG A 813 -11.40 -10.36 5.03
CA ARG A 813 -10.01 -10.07 5.43
C ARG A 813 -9.61 -8.71 4.91
N MET A 814 -9.10 -7.89 5.79
CA MET A 814 -8.41 -6.67 5.42
C MET A 814 -6.92 -6.94 5.37
N THR A 815 -6.28 -6.60 4.26
CA THR A 815 -4.83 -6.71 4.10
C THR A 815 -4.22 -5.33 4.17
N ASN A 816 -3.04 -5.19 4.77
CA ASN A 816 -2.37 -3.88 4.95
C ASN A 816 -2.04 -3.15 3.64
N LYS A 817 -2.15 -3.81 2.48
CA LYS A 817 -1.68 -3.28 1.18
C LYS A 817 -2.79 -3.02 0.15
N LYS A 818 -3.99 -3.60 0.29
CA LYS A 818 -5.01 -3.61 -0.79
C LYS A 818 -6.45 -3.37 -0.34
N GLY A 819 -6.65 -2.80 0.85
CA GLY A 819 -7.99 -2.51 1.38
C GLY A 819 -8.75 -3.74 1.90
N LEU A 820 -10.05 -3.55 2.15
CA LEU A 820 -11.00 -4.54 2.66
C LEU A 820 -11.34 -5.57 1.56
N ARG A 821 -10.92 -6.83 1.73
CA ARG A 821 -11.25 -7.94 0.81
C ARG A 821 -12.36 -8.80 1.36
N ASN A 822 -13.51 -8.75 0.73
CA ASN A 822 -14.65 -9.60 1.06
C ASN A 822 -14.38 -11.04 0.62
N PHE A 823 -14.53 -12.02 1.52
CA PHE A 823 -14.51 -13.42 1.12
C PHE A 823 -15.95 -13.91 0.98
N TYR A 824 -16.40 -14.06 -0.28
CA TYR A 824 -17.67 -14.71 -0.58
C TYR A 824 -17.46 -15.95 -1.45
N PRO A 825 -17.02 -17.07 -0.85
CA PRO A 825 -17.29 -18.35 -1.48
C PRO A 825 -18.79 -18.64 -1.32
N ASN A 826 -19.44 -19.20 -2.34
CA ASN A 826 -20.84 -19.70 -2.30
C ASN A 826 -21.15 -20.74 -1.20
N ILE A 827 -20.28 -20.93 -0.18
CA ILE A 827 -20.35 -22.03 0.79
C ILE A 827 -20.21 -21.56 2.26
N ILE A 828 -19.59 -20.42 2.60
CA ILE A 828 -19.56 -19.92 3.99
C ILE A 828 -20.65 -18.87 4.22
N ASN A 829 -21.91 -19.27 4.09
CA ASN A 829 -23.03 -18.49 4.64
C ASN A 829 -23.28 -18.94 6.09
N SER A 830 -22.37 -18.56 6.97
CA SER A 830 -22.30 -19.06 8.34
C SER A 830 -22.03 -17.92 9.32
N TYR A 831 -22.44 -18.11 10.57
CA TYR A 831 -22.08 -17.26 11.69
C TYR A 831 -20.65 -17.58 12.08
N VAL A 832 -19.72 -16.64 11.90
CA VAL A 832 -18.30 -16.85 12.22
C VAL A 832 -18.01 -16.37 13.64
N TYR A 833 -17.99 -17.30 14.59
CA TYR A 833 -17.84 -17.02 16.02
C TYR A 833 -16.40 -16.73 16.44
N SER A 834 -15.42 -17.34 15.77
CA SER A 834 -14.02 -17.18 16.12
C SER A 834 -13.11 -17.45 14.94
N VAL A 835 -11.98 -16.76 14.88
CA VAL A 835 -10.90 -16.97 13.91
C VAL A 835 -9.59 -17.02 14.69
N VAL A 836 -8.72 -17.97 14.35
CA VAL A 836 -7.40 -18.13 14.98
C VAL A 836 -6.39 -18.63 13.96
N GLN A 837 -5.14 -18.17 14.08
CA GLN A 837 -4.02 -18.71 13.32
C GLN A 837 -3.27 -19.76 14.15
N ASP A 838 -2.98 -20.90 13.53
CA ASP A 838 -2.12 -21.92 14.12
C ASP A 838 -0.63 -21.55 14.00
N LYS A 839 0.24 -22.30 14.69
CA LYS A 839 1.70 -22.12 14.63
C LYS A 839 2.32 -22.36 13.24
N GLN A 840 1.62 -23.03 12.34
CA GLN A 840 2.05 -23.29 10.98
C GLN A 840 1.63 -22.17 10.00
N GLY A 841 0.82 -21.22 10.47
CA GLY A 841 0.33 -20.08 9.71
C GLY A 841 -1.08 -20.30 9.13
N SER A 842 -1.68 -21.47 9.30
CA SER A 842 -3.03 -21.76 8.80
C SER A 842 -4.08 -21.06 9.64
N ILE A 843 -5.12 -20.57 8.98
CA ILE A 843 -6.25 -19.87 9.57
C ILE A 843 -7.38 -20.88 9.80
N TRP A 844 -7.88 -20.92 11.04
CA TRP A 844 -8.96 -21.77 11.49
C TRP A 844 -10.15 -20.92 11.89
N ILE A 845 -11.33 -21.28 11.40
CA ILE A 845 -12.56 -20.50 11.50
C ILE A 845 -13.63 -21.35 12.15
N ALA A 846 -14.12 -20.91 13.30
CA ALA A 846 -15.24 -21.52 14.01
C ALA A 846 -16.55 -20.94 13.50
N SER A 847 -17.48 -21.81 13.14
CA SER A 847 -18.77 -21.38 12.61
C SER A 847 -19.92 -22.24 13.11
N ASN A 848 -21.15 -21.84 12.76
CA ASN A 848 -22.34 -22.67 12.97
C ASN A 848 -22.51 -23.82 11.96
N ASN A 849 -21.60 -23.97 10.98
CA ASN A 849 -21.62 -25.00 9.94
C ASN A 849 -20.30 -25.83 9.92
N GLY A 850 -19.60 -25.92 11.05
CA GLY A 850 -18.35 -26.66 11.20
C GLY A 850 -17.12 -25.77 11.30
N VAL A 851 -15.96 -26.38 11.06
CA VAL A 851 -14.66 -25.70 11.11
C VAL A 851 -14.07 -25.58 9.72
N PHE A 852 -13.71 -24.36 9.32
CA PHE A 852 -12.97 -24.12 8.09
C PHE A 852 -11.49 -23.94 8.41
N SER A 853 -10.61 -24.56 7.62
CA SER A 853 -9.16 -24.37 7.68
C SER A 853 -8.64 -23.87 6.34
N TYR A 854 -7.76 -22.87 6.38
CA TYR A 854 -7.13 -22.24 5.21
C TYR A 854 -5.63 -22.12 5.44
N ASP A 855 -4.81 -22.72 4.57
CA ASP A 855 -3.34 -22.74 4.70
C ASP A 855 -2.62 -21.78 3.73
N GLY A 856 -3.37 -20.93 3.02
CA GLY A 856 -2.80 -20.00 2.04
C GLY A 856 -2.48 -20.60 0.68
N ARG A 857 -2.69 -21.91 0.47
CA ARG A 857 -2.34 -22.59 -0.78
C ARG A 857 -3.57 -22.72 -1.67
N LEU A 858 -3.42 -22.35 -2.94
CA LEU A 858 -4.33 -22.81 -3.99
C LEU A 858 -4.14 -24.32 -4.10
N THR A 859 -4.99 -25.11 -3.43
CA THR A 859 -5.13 -26.52 -3.79
C THR A 859 -5.71 -26.55 -5.19
N ASP A 860 -4.99 -27.16 -6.13
CA ASP A 860 -5.51 -27.55 -7.43
C ASP A 860 -6.89 -28.19 -7.22
N VAL A 861 -7.96 -27.48 -7.57
CA VAL A 861 -9.32 -28.03 -7.55
C VAL A 861 -9.46 -28.85 -8.82
N GLY A 862 -8.72 -29.95 -8.84
CA GLY A 862 -8.74 -30.98 -9.86
C GLY A 862 -9.11 -32.31 -9.21
N LYS A 863 -10.39 -32.48 -8.89
CA LYS A 863 -11.09 -33.77 -8.91
C LYS A 863 -12.54 -33.59 -9.33
#